data_AF-A0A5N4C538-F1
#
_entry.id   AF-A0A5N4C538-F1
#
_cell.length_a   1.000
_cell.length_b   1.000
_cell.length_c   1.000
_cell.angle_alpha   90.00
_cell.angle_beta   90.00
_cell.angle_gamma   90.00
#
_symmetry.space_group_name_H-M   'P 1'
#
loop_
_entity.id
_entity.type
_entity.pdbx_description
1 polymer ?
#
loop_
_entity_poly.entity_id
_entity_poly.type
_entity_poly.pdbx_seq_one_letter_code
_entity_poly.pdbx_strand_id
1 'polypeptide(L)'
;MWCPSLRKVGLKPSKVVLEMEAGPGPDSERSGSQPPEGPDPEHVVASRQESESPLGSSQQPLPATESETQLLGGPRCHTNCLEAPLSRAFRRLGWEVGSHPWIFLLLPVILTAILGTGLIYLPEGKENLEEHYTPIGSPAKAERRFVQKHFIAKDHDHFSVSRQSTEASYASILVVSNSNSLLEQDVLSEISQLDEMVQALSLTNENGTQIHYQQVCSSNQGHCVPSNPLLFAWKRNSNLNLRNITFPIYTLGYQVLYLANLLGGTVLGDSVGRSQLLLEAKAMRLQYYLKTEDAGDNERSKAWLMHFLQEFGNMEKSLALKKIQLVWAMVSSFGLLLFIGVPFVTIVANSPFLVLGVGVDDMFIMISAWWKTSVTDSIRKRMSDVYSEAAVSITITTVTNVLAFYTGIMTSFRSVQYFCIYTGTTLFFCYLYNITCFGAFMALDSKRNVVCLHWLKKPETPDQKCSSLKKCCCFPYGSLPDEHQTGAHPVSLLFRDYFGPFLTNTVSKCFVVLTYVLYIVSGILGCFQVQEGLDLRNLASDDSYIAPYFNVEEENFSSYGPRVMVIITEPLDYWDKDARQKLENCLADFENSDYADKNLTEFWLRDYVQFMDSHHQDINNKNSFIHNIPSFESDFPLFMYDINITSDEIICSRAFIQTMGISSSTNKKLMLRQFRDLAEKCEIPLMVYNQAFIYFDQYAAILENTIQNKVVGVMRMAVKDFMSE
;
A
#
# COMPACT_ATOMS: atom_id res chain seq x y z
N MET A 1 -12.32 33.19 26.92
CA MET A 1 -11.54 34.42 27.25
C MET A 1 -10.08 34.01 27.32
N TRP A 2 -9.14 34.93 27.05
CA TRP A 2 -7.70 34.66 26.85
C TRP A 2 -7.34 33.93 25.55
N CYS A 3 -6.88 34.71 24.57
CA CYS A 3 -6.02 34.26 23.48
C CYS A 3 -4.58 34.71 23.81
N PRO A 4 -3.53 33.94 23.46
CA PRO A 4 -2.18 34.48 23.28
C PRO A 4 -2.06 35.16 21.91
N SER A 5 -1.23 36.21 21.78
CA SER A 5 -0.99 36.91 20.52
C SER A 5 0.38 36.56 19.92
N LEU A 6 0.43 36.38 18.60
CA LEU A 6 1.67 36.19 17.86
C LEU A 6 2.50 37.49 17.85
N ARG A 7 3.75 37.41 18.32
CA ARG A 7 4.70 38.52 18.28
C ARG A 7 5.71 38.25 17.16
N LYS A 8 5.73 39.10 16.13
CA LYS A 8 6.73 39.02 15.05
C LYS A 8 8.12 39.35 15.61
N VAL A 9 9.09 38.48 15.33
CA VAL A 9 10.53 38.80 15.39
C VAL A 9 11.05 38.67 13.96
N GLY A 10 11.68 39.73 13.44
CA GLY A 10 12.21 39.75 12.08
C GLY A 10 13.71 39.46 12.08
N LEU A 11 14.11 38.39 11.38
CA LEU A 11 15.50 38.12 10.99
C LEU A 11 15.54 37.92 9.47
N LYS A 12 16.65 38.29 8.84
CA LYS A 12 16.83 38.19 7.39
C LYS A 12 17.28 36.78 7.00
N PRO A 13 16.77 36.18 5.92
CA PRO A 13 17.41 35.03 5.31
C PRO A 13 18.71 35.44 4.59
N SER A 14 19.74 34.61 4.71
CA SER A 14 20.87 34.58 3.77
C SER A 14 20.47 33.84 2.50
N LYS A 15 21.19 34.05 1.39
CA LYS A 15 20.86 33.42 0.10
C LYS A 15 21.20 31.93 0.09
N VAL A 16 20.17 31.09 0.17
CA VAL A 16 20.10 29.78 -0.50
C VAL A 16 18.72 29.73 -1.16
N VAL A 17 18.63 29.35 -2.43
CA VAL A 17 17.36 29.33 -3.18
C VAL A 17 16.86 27.91 -3.27
N LEU A 18 15.81 27.61 -2.50
CA LEU A 18 14.87 26.54 -2.82
C LEU A 18 13.82 27.14 -3.75
N GLU A 19 13.71 26.62 -4.96
CA GLU A 19 12.90 27.22 -6.01
C GLU A 19 11.50 26.59 -6.02
N MET A 20 10.48 27.41 -5.72
CA MET A 20 9.06 27.07 -5.94
C MET A 20 8.52 28.02 -7.00
N GLU A 21 8.32 27.53 -8.23
CA GLU A 21 7.62 28.31 -9.25
C GLU A 21 6.12 28.43 -8.92
N ALA A 22 5.61 29.66 -8.91
CA ALA A 22 4.19 29.96 -8.78
C ALA A 22 3.68 30.58 -10.09
N GLY A 23 2.95 29.79 -10.89
CA GLY A 23 2.32 30.26 -12.12
C GLY A 23 1.20 31.28 -11.86
N PRO A 24 1.03 32.31 -12.71
CA PRO A 24 0.07 33.39 -12.47
C PRO A 24 -1.37 33.02 -12.86
N GLY A 25 -2.34 33.51 -12.10
CA GLY A 25 -3.74 33.59 -12.51
C GLY A 25 -4.09 34.96 -13.13
N PRO A 26 -5.11 35.04 -14.00
CA PRO A 26 -5.68 36.31 -14.45
C PRO A 26 -7.03 36.63 -13.75
N ASP A 27 -7.21 37.88 -13.37
CA ASP A 27 -8.47 38.41 -12.84
C ASP A 27 -9.52 38.74 -13.92
N SER A 28 -10.77 38.87 -13.46
CA SER A 28 -11.76 39.92 -13.79
C SER A 28 -13.15 39.50 -14.32
N GLU A 29 -14.12 39.63 -13.42
CA GLU A 29 -15.45 40.23 -13.57
C GLU A 29 -16.23 40.15 -14.91
N ARG A 30 -17.48 39.64 -14.84
CA ARG A 30 -18.65 40.55 -14.79
C ARG A 30 -19.95 39.92 -14.28
N SER A 31 -20.90 40.80 -13.98
CA SER A 31 -22.20 40.54 -13.33
C SER A 31 -23.39 40.55 -14.30
N GLY A 32 -24.55 39.99 -13.90
CA GLY A 32 -25.84 40.37 -14.51
C GLY A 32 -27.04 39.41 -14.35
N SER A 33 -27.96 39.75 -13.44
CA SER A 33 -29.45 39.67 -13.56
C SER A 33 -30.18 38.48 -14.24
N GLN A 34 -31.06 37.84 -13.47
CA GLN A 34 -32.39 37.35 -13.91
C GLN A 34 -33.43 38.50 -13.83
N PRO A 35 -34.74 38.28 -14.13
CA PRO A 35 -35.40 37.72 -15.32
C PRO A 35 -36.32 38.81 -15.98
N PRO A 36 -37.32 38.43 -16.80
CA PRO A 36 -38.71 38.71 -16.38
C PRO A 36 -39.75 37.62 -16.77
N GLU A 37 -41.04 37.86 -16.47
CA GLU A 37 -42.14 36.89 -16.48
C GLU A 37 -43.19 37.09 -17.62
N GLY A 38 -43.87 35.99 -17.98
CA GLY A 38 -45.28 35.95 -18.45
C GLY A 38 -45.61 36.35 -19.90
N PRO A 39 -46.89 36.23 -20.33
CA PRO A 39 -48.05 35.61 -19.64
C PRO A 39 -48.78 34.50 -20.45
N ASP A 40 -49.74 33.80 -19.82
CA ASP A 40 -50.77 33.00 -20.49
C ASP A 40 -51.82 33.87 -21.22
N PRO A 41 -52.69 33.28 -22.06
CA PRO A 41 -54.12 33.27 -21.65
C PRO A 41 -54.93 32.00 -21.99
N GLU A 42 -55.67 31.57 -20.95
CA GLU A 42 -57.00 30.96 -20.84
C GLU A 42 -57.87 30.46 -22.04
N HIS A 43 -58.75 29.52 -21.66
CA HIS A 43 -60.12 29.24 -22.13
C HIS A 43 -60.39 28.58 -23.50
N VAL A 44 -60.87 27.33 -23.44
CA VAL A 44 -62.18 26.94 -24.02
C VAL A 44 -62.93 26.05 -23.02
N VAL A 45 -64.25 26.24 -22.90
CA VAL A 45 -65.15 25.45 -22.05
C VAL A 45 -65.97 24.47 -22.89
N ALA A 46 -66.15 23.24 -22.42
CA ALA A 46 -67.20 22.33 -22.90
C ALA A 46 -67.69 21.42 -21.77
N SER A 47 -68.99 21.47 -21.45
CA SER A 47 -69.62 20.69 -20.39
C SER A 47 -70.86 19.93 -20.90
N ARG A 48 -71.01 18.68 -20.45
CA ARG A 48 -72.24 17.87 -20.42
C ARG A 48 -71.92 16.64 -19.55
N GLN A 49 -72.50 16.37 -18.39
CA GLN A 49 -73.87 16.48 -17.83
C GLN A 49 -74.53 15.08 -17.73
N GLU A 50 -74.52 14.59 -16.48
CA GLU A 50 -75.58 13.85 -15.76
C GLU A 50 -76.38 12.70 -16.44
N SER A 51 -76.41 11.55 -15.76
CA SER A 51 -77.61 10.72 -15.62
C SER A 51 -77.54 9.95 -14.29
N GLU A 52 -78.70 9.62 -13.70
CA GLU A 52 -78.84 9.24 -12.28
C GLU A 52 -78.90 7.71 -12.01
N SER A 53 -79.10 7.37 -10.74
CA SER A 53 -79.25 6.01 -10.16
C SER A 53 -80.75 5.68 -9.97
N PRO A 54 -81.25 4.68 -9.17
CA PRO A 54 -80.61 3.65 -8.30
C PRO A 54 -81.25 2.23 -8.42
N LEU A 55 -81.19 1.44 -7.32
CA LEU A 55 -81.64 0.05 -7.07
C LEU A 55 -80.65 -1.06 -7.47
N GLY A 56 -80.55 -2.19 -6.74
CA GLY A 56 -81.13 -2.49 -5.42
C GLY A 56 -81.33 -3.99 -5.10
N SER A 57 -81.11 -4.37 -3.83
CA SER A 57 -81.33 -5.70 -3.22
C SER A 57 -80.31 -6.83 -3.54
N SER A 58 -80.35 -7.90 -2.74
CA SER A 58 -79.26 -8.86 -2.53
C SER A 58 -79.71 -10.31 -2.71
N GLN A 59 -78.83 -11.22 -3.18
CA GLN A 59 -78.73 -12.62 -2.70
C GLN A 59 -77.52 -13.40 -3.28
N GLN A 60 -77.18 -14.49 -2.59
CA GLN A 60 -76.18 -15.55 -2.88
C GLN A 60 -76.83 -16.90 -2.50
N PRO A 61 -76.30 -18.09 -2.88
CA PRO A 61 -75.29 -18.44 -3.91
C PRO A 61 -75.66 -19.72 -4.73
N LEU A 62 -74.67 -20.34 -5.44
CA LEU A 62 -74.60 -21.75 -5.95
C LEU A 62 -75.40 -22.13 -7.23
N PRO A 63 -75.04 -23.23 -7.97
CA PRO A 63 -73.72 -23.86 -8.21
C PRO A 63 -73.47 -24.37 -9.68
N ALA A 64 -72.31 -25.04 -9.90
CA ALA A 64 -71.94 -25.95 -11.02
C ALA A 64 -71.59 -25.33 -12.40
N THR A 65 -70.78 -25.93 -13.30
CA THR A 65 -70.11 -27.27 -13.35
C THR A 65 -68.69 -27.18 -13.99
N GLU A 66 -68.04 -28.31 -14.31
CA GLU A 66 -66.58 -28.48 -14.55
C GLU A 66 -66.11 -28.53 -16.03
N SER A 67 -64.79 -28.71 -16.25
CA SER A 67 -64.03 -28.97 -17.51
C SER A 67 -63.92 -27.79 -18.50
N GLU A 68 -62.81 -27.54 -19.21
CA GLU A 68 -61.43 -28.09 -19.27
C GLU A 68 -60.49 -27.00 -19.89
N THR A 69 -59.15 -27.06 -20.11
CA THR A 69 -58.07 -28.09 -20.09
C THR A 69 -56.79 -27.48 -19.42
N GLN A 70 -55.67 -28.20 -19.37
CA GLN A 70 -54.37 -27.75 -18.83
C GLN A 70 -53.41 -27.14 -19.88
N LEU A 71 -52.47 -26.29 -19.45
CA LEU A 71 -51.19 -26.09 -20.15
C LEU A 71 -50.04 -25.67 -19.19
N LEU A 72 -49.12 -26.61 -18.95
CA LEU A 72 -47.84 -26.52 -18.22
C LEU A 72 -47.75 -25.59 -16.99
N GLY A 73 -48.19 -26.08 -15.83
CA GLY A 73 -47.65 -25.70 -14.53
C GLY A 73 -46.66 -26.75 -14.02
N GLY A 74 -45.35 -26.53 -14.22
CA GLY A 74 -44.32 -27.39 -13.62
C GLY A 74 -44.27 -27.27 -12.09
N PRO A 75 -43.69 -28.25 -11.36
CA PRO A 75 -43.53 -28.14 -9.92
C PRO A 75 -42.66 -26.92 -9.59
N ARG A 76 -43.19 -25.98 -8.79
CA ARG A 76 -42.39 -24.89 -8.24
C ARG A 76 -41.38 -25.47 -7.25
N CYS A 77 -40.11 -25.53 -7.64
CA CYS A 77 -39.02 -25.74 -6.70
C CYS A 77 -39.09 -24.65 -5.61
N HIS A 78 -39.11 -25.06 -4.34
CA HIS A 78 -39.07 -24.11 -3.22
C HIS A 78 -37.64 -23.66 -2.99
N THR A 79 -37.27 -22.55 -3.63
CA THR A 79 -35.95 -21.88 -3.53
C THR A 79 -35.66 -21.36 -2.12
N ASN A 80 -36.68 -21.05 -1.31
CA ASN A 80 -36.56 -20.50 0.05
C ASN A 80 -35.98 -21.47 1.12
N CYS A 81 -35.20 -22.50 0.72
CA CYS A 81 -34.61 -23.49 1.62
C CYS A 81 -33.71 -22.88 2.69
N LEU A 82 -32.94 -21.85 2.36
CA LEU A 82 -32.09 -21.12 3.32
C LEU A 82 -32.84 -19.98 4.02
N GLU A 83 -33.64 -19.21 3.26
CA GLU A 83 -34.31 -18.00 3.72
C GLU A 83 -35.39 -18.29 4.79
N ALA A 84 -36.26 -19.27 4.56
CA ALA A 84 -37.38 -19.56 5.45
C ALA A 84 -36.97 -20.04 6.86
N PRO A 85 -35.95 -20.90 7.08
CA PRO A 85 -35.44 -21.16 8.42
C PRO A 85 -34.68 -19.96 9.02
N LEU A 86 -33.91 -19.22 8.23
CA LEU A 86 -33.11 -18.08 8.71
C LEU A 86 -33.99 -16.92 9.18
N SER A 87 -35.02 -16.55 8.41
CA SER A 87 -36.05 -15.58 8.78
C SER A 87 -36.76 -15.98 10.08
N ARG A 88 -37.13 -17.26 10.25
CA ARG A 88 -37.73 -17.77 11.50
C ARG A 88 -36.79 -17.69 12.70
N ALA A 89 -35.48 -17.86 12.51
CA ALA A 89 -34.48 -17.69 13.56
C ALA A 89 -34.34 -16.21 13.95
N PHE A 90 -34.17 -15.31 12.97
CA PHE A 90 -34.09 -13.86 13.24
C PHE A 90 -35.37 -13.29 13.84
N ARG A 91 -36.55 -13.79 13.44
CA ARG A 91 -37.83 -13.40 14.04
C ARG A 91 -37.86 -13.67 15.55
N ARG A 92 -37.31 -14.80 16.00
CA ARG A 92 -37.13 -15.10 17.43
C ARG A 92 -36.10 -14.18 18.09
N LEU A 93 -34.96 -13.94 17.44
CA LEU A 93 -33.92 -13.04 17.96
C LEU A 93 -34.44 -11.61 18.17
N GLY A 94 -35.14 -11.04 17.18
CA GLY A 94 -35.70 -9.69 17.27
C GLY A 94 -36.77 -9.55 18.36
N TRP A 95 -37.58 -10.60 18.60
CA TRP A 95 -38.51 -10.63 19.72
C TRP A 95 -37.78 -10.52 21.07
N GLU A 96 -36.65 -11.21 21.21
CA GLU A 96 -35.87 -11.25 22.45
C GLU A 96 -35.06 -9.95 22.67
N VAL A 97 -34.46 -9.40 21.61
CA VAL A 97 -33.81 -8.07 21.61
C VAL A 97 -34.81 -6.97 21.98
N GLY A 98 -36.03 -7.00 21.42
CA GLY A 98 -37.11 -6.07 21.77
C GLY A 98 -37.62 -6.23 23.21
N SER A 99 -37.51 -7.45 23.78
CA SER A 99 -37.90 -7.76 25.16
C SER A 99 -36.88 -7.22 26.16
N HIS A 100 -35.61 -7.60 25.99
CA HIS A 100 -34.53 -7.43 26.96
C HIS A 100 -33.35 -6.58 26.44
N PRO A 101 -33.57 -5.38 25.86
CA PRO A 101 -32.54 -4.66 25.11
C PRO A 101 -31.32 -4.25 25.95
N TRP A 102 -31.47 -4.02 27.27
CA TRP A 102 -30.33 -3.70 28.14
C TRP A 102 -29.29 -4.83 28.19
N ILE A 103 -29.70 -6.11 28.07
CA ILE A 103 -28.76 -7.24 28.04
C ILE A 103 -27.97 -7.22 26.72
N PHE A 104 -28.66 -7.06 25.60
CA PHE A 104 -28.07 -6.99 24.26
C PHE A 104 -27.25 -5.71 23.99
N LEU A 105 -27.36 -4.69 24.86
CA LEU A 105 -26.52 -3.50 24.83
C LEU A 105 -25.31 -3.60 25.78
N LEU A 106 -25.47 -4.17 26.98
CA LEU A 106 -24.38 -4.31 27.96
C LEU A 106 -23.41 -5.46 27.64
N LEU A 107 -23.89 -6.58 27.09
CA LEU A 107 -23.05 -7.74 26.79
C LEU A 107 -21.97 -7.43 25.74
N PRO A 108 -22.26 -6.78 24.59
CA PRO A 108 -21.21 -6.44 23.62
C PRO A 108 -20.31 -5.30 24.09
N VAL A 109 -20.79 -4.41 24.97
CA VAL A 109 -19.98 -3.39 25.67
C VAL A 109 -18.91 -4.07 26.54
N ILE A 110 -19.29 -5.07 27.34
CA ILE A 110 -18.35 -5.84 28.17
C ILE A 110 -17.39 -6.66 27.29
N LEU A 111 -17.89 -7.30 26.23
CA LEU A 111 -17.05 -8.02 25.26
C LEU A 111 -16.02 -7.10 24.60
N THR A 112 -16.40 -5.88 24.23
CA THR A 112 -15.48 -4.87 23.67
C THR A 112 -14.39 -4.50 24.67
N ALA A 113 -14.75 -4.29 25.94
CA ALA A 113 -13.80 -3.94 26.99
C ALA A 113 -12.80 -5.08 27.27
N ILE A 114 -13.23 -6.34 27.23
CA ILE A 114 -12.36 -7.52 27.39
C ILE A 114 -11.42 -7.65 26.19
N LEU A 115 -11.96 -7.70 24.97
CA LEU A 115 -11.14 -7.88 23.75
C LEU A 115 -10.20 -6.71 23.51
N GLY A 116 -10.62 -5.48 23.84
CA GLY A 116 -9.81 -4.27 23.73
C GLY A 116 -8.54 -4.26 24.58
N THR A 117 -8.41 -5.13 25.59
CA THR A 117 -7.14 -5.30 26.33
C THR A 117 -6.00 -5.77 25.42
N GLY A 118 -6.29 -6.46 24.32
CA GLY A 118 -5.29 -6.88 23.35
C GLY A 118 -4.59 -5.74 22.61
N LEU A 119 -5.13 -4.51 22.65
CA LEU A 119 -4.45 -3.32 22.13
C LEU A 119 -3.15 -2.98 22.89
N ILE A 120 -2.94 -3.54 24.08
CA ILE A 120 -1.66 -3.45 24.82
C ILE A 120 -0.51 -4.14 24.06
N TYR A 121 -0.82 -5.10 23.17
CA TYR A 121 0.16 -5.79 22.32
C TYR A 121 0.37 -5.10 20.96
N LEU A 122 -0.12 -3.86 20.76
CA LEU A 122 0.19 -3.08 19.57
C LEU A 122 1.70 -2.73 19.56
N PRO A 123 2.49 -3.16 18.56
CA PRO A 123 3.92 -2.92 18.56
C PRO A 123 4.24 -1.44 18.20
N GLU A 124 5.06 -0.79 19.01
CA GLU A 124 5.61 0.55 18.73
C GLU A 124 6.81 0.53 17.74
N GLY A 125 7.12 -0.66 17.18
CA GLY A 125 8.22 -0.86 16.25
C GLY A 125 7.90 -0.43 14.81
N LYS A 126 8.91 0.06 14.09
CA LYS A 126 8.81 0.38 12.65
C LYS A 126 8.56 -0.88 11.83
N GLU A 127 7.72 -0.77 10.79
CA GLU A 127 7.40 -1.86 9.88
C GLU A 127 8.58 -2.27 8.98
N ASN A 128 8.86 -3.57 8.92
CA ASN A 128 9.79 -4.16 7.95
C ASN A 128 9.15 -4.10 6.54
N LEU A 129 9.54 -3.13 5.71
CA LEU A 129 8.98 -2.97 4.36
C LEU A 129 9.20 -4.22 3.48
N GLU A 130 10.41 -4.81 3.50
CA GLU A 130 10.73 -6.06 2.79
C GLU A 130 9.73 -7.18 3.15
N GLU A 131 9.48 -7.36 4.44
CA GLU A 131 8.69 -8.48 4.97
C GLU A 131 7.19 -8.36 4.64
N HIS A 132 6.69 -7.13 4.54
CA HIS A 132 5.26 -6.87 4.32
C HIS A 132 4.89 -6.71 2.85
N TYR A 133 5.76 -6.09 2.03
CA TYR A 133 5.45 -5.69 0.66
C TYR A 133 6.11 -6.55 -0.43
N THR A 134 7.01 -7.48 -0.10
CA THR A 134 7.60 -8.41 -1.08
C THR A 134 7.11 -9.85 -0.87
N PRO A 135 6.95 -10.67 -1.93
CA PRO A 135 6.28 -11.97 -1.81
C PRO A 135 6.99 -12.94 -0.86
N ILE A 136 6.22 -13.74 -0.13
CA ILE A 136 6.74 -14.67 0.90
C ILE A 136 7.70 -15.71 0.30
N GLY A 137 7.35 -16.25 -0.88
CA GLY A 137 8.12 -17.25 -1.61
C GLY A 137 9.02 -16.70 -2.73
N SER A 138 9.48 -15.44 -2.60
CA SER A 138 10.42 -14.83 -3.56
C SER A 138 11.68 -15.71 -3.75
N PRO A 139 12.05 -16.06 -5.01
CA PRO A 139 13.35 -16.69 -5.29
C PRO A 139 14.53 -15.86 -4.79
N ALA A 140 14.47 -14.52 -4.89
CA ALA A 140 15.52 -13.65 -4.36
C ALA A 140 15.75 -13.78 -2.83
N LYS A 141 14.74 -14.19 -2.05
CA LYS A 141 14.93 -14.52 -0.63
C LYS A 141 15.61 -15.87 -0.40
N ALA A 142 15.58 -16.79 -1.36
CA ALA A 142 16.36 -18.02 -1.34
C ALA A 142 17.80 -17.77 -1.85
N GLU A 143 17.95 -17.03 -2.95
CA GLU A 143 19.23 -16.54 -3.48
C GLU A 143 20.02 -15.80 -2.38
N ARG A 144 19.39 -14.86 -1.65
CA ARG A 144 20.03 -14.16 -0.51
C ARG A 144 20.57 -15.11 0.56
N ARG A 145 19.84 -16.15 0.93
CA ARG A 145 20.28 -17.13 1.94
C ARG A 145 21.47 -17.95 1.45
N PHE A 146 21.56 -18.23 0.15
CA PHE A 146 22.75 -18.84 -0.43
C PHE A 146 23.96 -17.90 -0.32
N VAL A 147 23.79 -16.61 -0.66
CA VAL A 147 24.86 -15.61 -0.54
C VAL A 147 25.32 -15.46 0.91
N GLN A 148 24.39 -15.28 1.85
CA GLN A 148 24.67 -15.14 3.28
C GLN A 148 25.38 -16.37 3.89
N LYS A 149 25.15 -17.57 3.35
CA LYS A 149 25.79 -18.80 3.82
C LYS A 149 27.23 -18.96 3.33
N HIS A 150 27.55 -18.51 2.12
CA HIS A 150 28.83 -18.83 1.47
C HIS A 150 29.77 -17.63 1.29
N PHE A 151 29.25 -16.41 1.16
CA PHE A 151 30.05 -15.18 1.06
C PHE A 151 29.97 -14.41 2.40
N ILE A 152 30.57 -14.99 3.43
CA ILE A 152 30.62 -14.40 4.78
C ILE A 152 31.66 -13.28 4.78
N ALA A 153 31.21 -12.05 4.51
CA ALA A 153 31.92 -10.88 4.97
C ALA A 153 31.94 -10.90 6.51
N LYS A 154 33.11 -10.66 7.12
CA LYS A 154 33.23 -10.36 8.55
C LYS A 154 33.18 -8.84 8.65
N ASP A 155 31.95 -8.31 8.59
CA ASP A 155 31.65 -6.94 8.15
C ASP A 155 32.28 -5.81 9.01
N HIS A 156 32.68 -6.09 10.26
CA HIS A 156 33.30 -5.13 11.18
C HIS A 156 34.41 -4.26 10.56
N ASP A 157 35.29 -4.84 9.73
CA ASP A 157 36.55 -4.21 9.27
C ASP A 157 36.69 -4.01 7.76
N HIS A 158 35.77 -4.49 6.92
CA HIS A 158 35.91 -4.42 5.45
C HIS A 158 34.59 -4.20 4.71
N PHE A 159 33.88 -3.13 5.07
CA PHE A 159 32.63 -2.76 4.40
C PHE A 159 32.78 -2.50 2.89
N SER A 160 31.91 -3.13 2.08
CA SER A 160 31.82 -2.89 0.63
C SER A 160 30.36 -2.92 0.15
N VAL A 161 29.93 -1.86 -0.54
CA VAL A 161 28.52 -1.67 -0.94
C VAL A 161 28.08 -2.68 -2.00
N SER A 162 28.89 -2.94 -3.02
CA SER A 162 28.51 -3.84 -4.13
C SER A 162 28.49 -5.31 -3.74
N ARG A 163 29.14 -5.67 -2.62
CA ARG A 163 29.42 -7.06 -2.21
C ARG A 163 28.49 -7.58 -1.09
N GLN A 164 27.64 -6.70 -0.54
CA GLN A 164 26.68 -7.02 0.51
C GLN A 164 25.52 -7.91 0.03
N SER A 165 25.01 -8.72 0.95
CA SER A 165 23.87 -9.61 0.72
C SER A 165 22.52 -8.95 1.05
N THR A 166 22.52 -7.91 1.89
CA THR A 166 21.35 -7.20 2.41
C THR A 166 21.51 -5.69 2.25
N GLU A 167 20.39 -4.99 2.16
CA GLU A 167 20.34 -3.53 2.05
C GLU A 167 20.93 -2.87 3.31
N ALA A 168 22.05 -2.16 3.14
CA ALA A 168 22.72 -1.43 4.22
C ALA A 168 21.80 -0.34 4.79
N SER A 169 21.87 -0.08 6.10
CA SER A 169 21.30 1.17 6.64
C SER A 169 22.23 2.34 6.30
N TYR A 170 21.70 3.37 5.66
CA TYR A 170 22.43 4.59 5.36
C TYR A 170 21.53 5.83 5.48
N ALA A 171 22.14 6.98 5.79
CA ALA A 171 21.56 8.27 5.42
C ALA A 171 22.08 8.67 4.03
N SER A 172 21.24 9.30 3.20
CA SER A 172 21.62 9.76 1.86
C SER A 172 21.26 11.23 1.69
N ILE A 173 22.17 12.00 1.09
CA ILE A 173 21.92 13.37 0.65
C ILE A 173 22.24 13.44 -0.84
N LEU A 174 21.28 13.95 -1.62
CA LEU A 174 21.48 14.31 -3.02
C LEU A 174 21.69 15.82 -3.11
N VAL A 175 22.88 16.24 -3.57
CA VAL A 175 23.18 17.63 -3.91
C VAL A 175 23.01 17.78 -5.41
N VAL A 176 22.30 18.82 -5.84
CA VAL A 176 22.07 19.15 -7.26
C VAL A 176 22.57 20.58 -7.50
N SER A 177 23.24 20.83 -8.63
CA SER A 177 23.65 22.17 -9.01
C SER A 177 22.56 22.92 -9.75
N ASN A 178 22.45 24.22 -9.45
CA ASN A 178 21.81 25.19 -10.34
C ASN A 178 22.81 25.76 -11.39
N SER A 179 24.10 25.41 -11.29
CA SER A 179 25.12 25.67 -12.33
C SER A 179 25.25 24.49 -13.30
N ASN A 180 26.11 24.62 -14.33
CA ASN A 180 26.34 23.55 -15.30
C ASN A 180 26.95 22.28 -14.68
N SER A 181 27.79 22.40 -13.64
CA SER A 181 28.56 21.27 -13.10
C SER A 181 28.94 21.45 -11.63
N LEU A 182 28.80 20.38 -10.84
CA LEU A 182 29.29 20.27 -9.46
C LEU A 182 30.82 20.06 -9.38
N LEU A 183 31.51 19.87 -10.51
CA LEU A 183 32.96 19.68 -10.57
C LEU A 183 33.74 21.01 -10.45
N GLU A 184 33.05 22.12 -10.18
CA GLU A 184 33.64 23.42 -9.89
C GLU A 184 34.17 23.47 -8.46
N GLN A 185 35.38 24.01 -8.28
CA GLN A 185 36.12 23.87 -7.02
C GLN A 185 35.48 24.62 -5.85
N ASP A 186 34.79 25.73 -6.13
CA ASP A 186 34.02 26.49 -5.14
C ASP A 186 32.82 25.66 -4.64
N VAL A 187 32.10 25.00 -5.55
CA VAL A 187 30.92 24.17 -5.24
C VAL A 187 31.31 22.94 -4.41
N LEU A 188 32.43 22.27 -4.75
CA LEU A 188 32.97 21.19 -3.92
C LEU A 188 33.36 21.66 -2.50
N SER A 189 33.75 22.93 -2.33
CA SER A 189 34.05 23.49 -1.02
C SER A 189 32.79 23.68 -0.16
N GLU A 190 31.64 24.00 -0.76
CA GLU A 190 30.34 24.05 -0.07
C GLU A 190 29.86 22.63 0.29
N ILE A 191 29.99 21.67 -0.62
CA ILE A 191 29.67 20.25 -0.37
C ILE A 191 30.54 19.68 0.76
N SER A 192 31.84 20.02 0.81
CA SER A 192 32.73 19.59 1.89
C SER A 192 32.36 20.21 3.25
N GLN A 193 31.77 21.40 3.30
CA GLN A 193 31.26 22.00 4.53
C GLN A 193 29.98 21.28 5.01
N LEU A 194 29.09 20.92 4.09
CA LEU A 194 27.89 20.12 4.38
C LEU A 194 28.25 18.73 4.93
N ASP A 195 29.23 18.06 4.31
CA ASP A 195 29.77 16.77 4.78
C ASP A 195 30.37 16.86 6.19
N GLU A 196 31.12 17.93 6.48
CA GLU A 196 31.64 18.20 7.84
C GLU A 196 30.54 18.43 8.86
N MET A 197 29.49 19.19 8.51
CA MET A 197 28.35 19.41 9.40
C MET A 197 27.62 18.10 9.73
N VAL A 198 27.41 17.21 8.75
CA VAL A 198 26.76 15.91 8.99
C VAL A 198 27.63 14.97 9.82
N GLN A 199 28.94 14.91 9.55
CA GLN A 199 29.87 14.09 10.34
C GLN A 199 30.07 14.61 11.78
N ALA A 200 29.84 15.91 12.02
CA ALA A 200 29.89 16.53 13.34
C ALA A 200 28.63 16.28 14.20
N LEU A 201 27.55 15.74 13.64
CA LEU A 201 26.31 15.45 14.38
C LEU A 201 26.56 14.44 15.51
N SER A 202 26.26 14.87 16.74
CA SER A 202 26.22 14.01 17.92
C SER A 202 24.84 14.04 18.60
N LEU A 203 24.32 12.87 18.96
CA LEU A 203 23.12 12.71 19.75
C LEU A 203 23.51 12.51 21.22
N THR A 204 22.91 13.28 22.13
CA THR A 204 23.00 12.99 23.57
C THR A 204 21.81 12.11 23.96
N ASN A 205 22.07 10.88 24.39
CA ASN A 205 21.05 9.90 24.78
C ASN A 205 20.49 10.22 26.19
N GLU A 206 19.35 9.62 26.59
CA GLU A 206 18.70 9.92 27.89
C GLU A 206 19.61 9.64 29.10
N ASN A 207 20.54 8.69 28.97
CA ASN A 207 21.57 8.38 29.97
C ASN A 207 22.77 9.35 29.96
N GLY A 208 22.71 10.46 29.21
CA GLY A 208 23.76 11.48 29.10
C GLY A 208 24.96 11.10 28.23
N THR A 209 24.95 9.93 27.57
CA THR A 209 26.02 9.48 26.68
C THR A 209 25.90 10.13 25.30
N GLN A 210 27.01 10.65 24.76
CA GLN A 210 27.05 11.19 23.40
C GLN A 210 27.42 10.11 22.38
N ILE A 211 26.59 9.98 21.35
CA ILE A 211 26.80 9.11 20.19
C ILE A 211 27.22 9.99 19.02
N HIS A 212 28.46 9.80 18.53
CA HIS A 212 29.00 10.52 17.38
C HIS A 212 28.90 9.65 16.11
N TYR A 213 28.84 10.27 14.92
CA TYR A 213 28.83 9.53 13.65
C TYR A 213 29.97 8.50 13.55
N GLN A 214 31.17 8.85 14.03
CA GLN A 214 32.36 7.97 14.05
C GLN A 214 32.19 6.65 14.84
N GLN A 215 31.17 6.54 15.69
CA GLN A 215 30.87 5.33 16.47
C GLN A 215 29.81 4.44 15.80
N VAL A 216 29.00 5.00 14.89
CA VAL A 216 27.93 4.30 14.16
C VAL A 216 28.25 4.07 12.68
N CYS A 217 29.25 4.75 12.13
CA CYS A 217 29.69 4.58 10.75
C CYS A 217 30.17 3.14 10.46
N SER A 218 29.87 2.62 9.26
CA SER A 218 30.49 1.40 8.76
C SER A 218 31.99 1.61 8.54
N SER A 219 32.82 0.62 8.90
CA SER A 219 34.29 0.72 8.89
C SER A 219 34.94 -0.10 7.77
N ASN A 220 36.06 0.42 7.25
CA ASN A 220 37.04 -0.31 6.45
C ASN A 220 38.44 -0.02 7.01
N GLN A 221 39.16 -1.05 7.41
CA GLN A 221 40.47 -0.99 8.10
C GLN A 221 40.46 -0.01 9.30
N GLY A 222 39.45 -0.13 10.17
CA GLY A 222 39.29 0.72 11.36
C GLY A 222 38.90 2.20 11.10
N HIS A 223 38.72 2.64 9.86
CA HIS A 223 38.28 3.99 9.50
C HIS A 223 36.84 4.00 8.95
N CYS A 224 36.08 5.07 9.19
CA CYS A 224 34.77 5.23 8.56
C CYS A 224 34.88 5.23 7.03
N VAL A 225 33.94 4.56 6.37
CA VAL A 225 33.75 4.66 4.91
C VAL A 225 33.37 6.10 4.55
N PRO A 226 34.05 6.74 3.57
CA PRO A 226 33.76 8.13 3.21
C PRO A 226 32.40 8.27 2.53
N SER A 227 31.67 9.34 2.88
CA SER A 227 30.34 9.67 2.34
C SER A 227 30.32 9.78 0.81
N ASN A 228 31.41 10.28 0.21
CA ASN A 228 31.69 10.18 -1.21
C ASN A 228 33.21 10.05 -1.43
N PRO A 229 33.70 8.94 -2.01
CA PRO A 229 35.13 8.72 -2.26
C PRO A 229 35.84 9.80 -3.10
N LEU A 230 35.14 10.45 -4.05
CA LEU A 230 35.72 11.51 -4.88
C LEU A 230 35.90 12.80 -4.07
N LEU A 231 34.89 13.18 -3.27
CA LEU A 231 34.97 14.31 -2.35
C LEU A 231 36.11 14.11 -1.34
N PHE A 232 36.24 12.92 -0.77
CA PHE A 232 37.34 12.55 0.13
C PHE A 232 38.73 12.63 -0.54
N ALA A 233 38.85 12.16 -1.79
CA ALA A 233 40.09 12.24 -2.56
C ALA A 233 40.50 13.70 -2.85
N TRP A 234 39.55 14.55 -3.25
CA TRP A 234 39.78 15.99 -3.44
C TRP A 234 40.12 16.72 -2.13
N LYS A 235 39.43 16.40 -1.03
CA LYS A 235 39.70 16.95 0.30
C LYS A 235 41.11 16.60 0.80
N ARG A 236 41.64 15.44 0.42
CA ARG A 236 43.02 15.00 0.70
C ARG A 236 44.06 15.60 -0.25
N ASN A 237 43.67 16.04 -1.45
CA ASN A 237 44.53 16.68 -2.44
C ASN A 237 43.76 17.73 -3.24
N SER A 238 43.77 18.98 -2.77
CA SER A 238 43.07 20.11 -3.39
C SER A 238 43.62 20.53 -4.76
N ASN A 239 44.74 19.94 -5.21
CA ASN A 239 45.31 20.09 -6.55
C ASN A 239 44.91 18.97 -7.51
N LEU A 240 44.02 18.06 -7.12
CA LEU A 240 43.54 16.97 -7.98
C LEU A 240 42.74 17.54 -9.16
N ASN A 241 43.20 17.28 -10.39
CA ASN A 241 42.61 17.87 -11.60
C ASN A 241 41.27 17.20 -11.96
N LEU A 242 40.18 17.81 -11.49
CA LEU A 242 38.80 17.37 -11.67
C LEU A 242 38.36 17.25 -13.15
N ARG A 243 39.08 17.90 -14.08
CA ARG A 243 38.81 17.83 -15.54
C ARG A 243 39.42 16.60 -16.23
N ASN A 244 40.11 15.73 -15.49
CA ASN A 244 40.69 14.49 -16.02
C ASN A 244 40.20 13.26 -15.23
N ILE A 245 38.91 13.25 -14.92
CA ILE A 245 38.20 12.12 -14.29
C ILE A 245 37.55 11.29 -15.38
N THR A 246 37.67 9.97 -15.28
CA THR A 246 36.99 9.02 -16.18
C THR A 246 35.73 8.48 -15.51
N PHE A 247 34.71 8.18 -16.32
CA PHE A 247 33.40 7.71 -15.87
C PHE A 247 32.93 6.54 -16.75
N PRO A 248 32.26 5.51 -16.22
CA PRO A 248 31.83 5.36 -14.83
C PRO A 248 32.92 4.80 -13.88
N ILE A 249 34.06 4.33 -14.41
CA ILE A 249 35.20 3.88 -13.59
C ILE A 249 36.30 4.93 -13.58
N TYR A 250 36.78 5.29 -12.38
CA TYR A 250 37.95 6.13 -12.12
C TYR A 250 38.98 5.39 -11.27
N THR A 251 40.25 5.40 -11.68
CA THR A 251 41.35 4.72 -10.98
C THR A 251 42.22 5.72 -10.21
N LEU A 252 42.17 5.67 -8.88
CA LEU A 252 42.95 6.53 -7.99
C LEU A 252 44.13 5.73 -7.39
N GLY A 253 45.25 5.72 -8.12
CA GLY A 253 46.36 4.82 -7.80
C GLY A 253 45.94 3.36 -8.00
N TYR A 254 46.06 2.53 -6.97
CA TYR A 254 45.61 1.14 -6.98
C TYR A 254 44.11 0.96 -6.67
N GLN A 255 43.39 2.03 -6.27
CA GLN A 255 41.98 1.92 -5.91
C GLN A 255 41.06 2.23 -7.09
N VAL A 256 40.19 1.28 -7.44
CA VAL A 256 39.14 1.44 -8.45
C VAL A 256 37.91 2.06 -7.78
N LEU A 257 37.42 3.18 -8.31
CA LEU A 257 36.22 3.88 -7.84
C LEU A 257 35.12 3.82 -8.91
N TYR A 258 33.93 3.38 -8.51
CA TYR A 258 32.75 3.30 -9.39
C TYR A 258 31.83 4.51 -9.17
N LEU A 259 31.85 5.45 -10.11
CA LEU A 259 31.24 6.78 -9.97
C LEU A 259 29.77 6.85 -10.37
N ALA A 260 29.20 5.86 -11.07
CA ALA A 260 27.83 5.98 -11.60
C ALA A 260 26.72 5.99 -10.52
N ASN A 261 26.98 5.49 -9.32
CA ASN A 261 26.09 5.64 -8.15
C ASN A 261 26.44 6.88 -7.29
N LEU A 262 27.50 7.63 -7.63
CA LEU A 262 28.02 8.76 -6.85
C LEU A 262 27.83 10.11 -7.54
N LEU A 263 27.82 10.11 -8.87
CA LEU A 263 27.60 11.28 -9.73
C LEU A 263 26.45 10.99 -10.70
N GLY A 264 25.55 11.96 -10.85
CA GLY A 264 24.38 11.89 -11.72
C GLY A 264 24.28 13.13 -12.63
N GLY A 265 23.45 13.03 -13.66
CA GLY A 265 23.29 14.09 -14.66
C GLY A 265 24.61 14.41 -15.37
N THR A 266 25.34 13.37 -15.79
CA THR A 266 26.71 13.47 -16.30
C THR A 266 26.76 13.70 -17.81
N VAL A 267 27.57 14.65 -18.26
CA VAL A 267 27.93 14.85 -19.68
C VAL A 267 29.30 14.23 -19.92
N LEU A 268 29.40 13.38 -20.95
CA LEU A 268 30.59 12.59 -21.26
C LEU A 268 31.23 13.06 -22.58
N GLY A 269 32.56 12.99 -22.63
CA GLY A 269 33.39 13.31 -23.79
C GLY A 269 34.02 12.07 -24.41
N ASP A 270 35.25 12.21 -24.91
CA ASP A 270 35.96 11.15 -25.62
C ASP A 270 36.16 9.87 -24.78
N SER A 271 36.17 8.71 -25.46
CA SER A 271 36.40 7.40 -24.86
C SER A 271 37.86 7.19 -24.45
N VAL A 272 38.09 6.83 -23.19
CA VAL A 272 39.40 6.56 -22.58
C VAL A 272 39.40 5.13 -22.03
N GLY A 273 39.79 4.16 -22.86
CA GLY A 273 39.82 2.74 -22.51
C GLY A 273 38.41 2.16 -22.32
N ARG A 274 38.12 1.62 -21.13
CA ARG A 274 36.79 1.11 -20.74
C ARG A 274 35.83 2.18 -20.16
N SER A 275 36.26 3.45 -20.13
CA SER A 275 35.50 4.58 -19.60
C SER A 275 35.46 5.74 -20.61
N GLN A 276 34.74 6.81 -20.30
CA GLN A 276 34.69 8.06 -21.06
C GLN A 276 35.16 9.23 -20.17
N LEU A 277 35.65 10.32 -20.77
CA LEU A 277 36.04 11.52 -20.04
C LEU A 277 34.79 12.21 -19.45
N LEU A 278 34.80 12.51 -18.15
CA LEU A 278 33.72 13.25 -17.51
C LEU A 278 33.90 14.75 -17.74
N LEU A 279 32.93 15.39 -18.41
CA LEU A 279 32.97 16.83 -18.72
C LEU A 279 32.18 17.64 -17.68
N GLU A 280 30.96 17.24 -17.40
CA GLU A 280 30.05 17.90 -16.44
C GLU A 280 29.30 16.85 -15.61
N ALA A 281 28.90 17.20 -14.38
CA ALA A 281 28.03 16.37 -13.54
C ALA A 281 27.09 17.26 -12.72
N LYS A 282 25.78 17.08 -12.85
CA LYS A 282 24.78 17.96 -12.21
C LYS A 282 24.36 17.55 -10.80
N ALA A 283 24.48 16.27 -10.45
CA ALA A 283 24.12 15.74 -9.14
C ALA A 283 25.27 14.96 -8.50
N MET A 284 25.42 15.08 -7.17
CA MET A 284 26.37 14.31 -6.36
C MET A 284 25.62 13.67 -5.19
N ARG A 285 25.91 12.39 -4.95
CA ARG A 285 25.35 11.61 -3.84
C ARG A 285 26.37 11.52 -2.70
N LEU A 286 25.90 11.79 -1.48
CA LEU A 286 26.63 11.53 -0.24
C LEU A 286 25.90 10.41 0.52
N GLN A 287 26.57 9.30 0.84
CA GLN A 287 25.97 8.12 1.50
C GLN A 287 26.71 7.79 2.80
N TYR A 288 26.04 8.01 3.92
CA TYR A 288 26.57 7.78 5.27
C TYR A 288 26.12 6.40 5.75
N TYR A 289 26.94 5.38 5.49
CA TYR A 289 26.65 3.99 5.84
C TYR A 289 26.84 3.72 7.33
N LEU A 290 25.89 2.97 7.92
CA LEU A 290 25.78 2.73 9.35
C LEU A 290 25.88 1.24 9.71
N LYS A 291 26.43 0.94 10.88
CA LYS A 291 26.56 -0.42 11.44
C LYS A 291 25.21 -1.01 11.82
N THR A 292 24.98 -2.27 11.44
CA THR A 292 23.71 -2.98 11.64
C THR A 292 23.86 -4.42 12.13
N GLU A 293 25.09 -4.94 12.21
CA GLU A 293 25.40 -6.35 12.50
C GLU A 293 24.93 -6.77 13.91
N ASP A 294 25.43 -6.07 14.93
CA ASP A 294 25.02 -6.28 16.32
C ASP A 294 23.73 -5.53 16.65
N ALA A 295 22.85 -6.14 17.45
CA ALA A 295 21.59 -5.53 17.86
C ALA A 295 21.79 -4.17 18.56
N GLY A 296 22.81 -4.05 19.42
CA GLY A 296 23.17 -2.81 20.12
C GLY A 296 23.84 -1.74 19.23
N ASP A 297 24.36 -2.11 18.06
CA ASP A 297 24.84 -1.15 17.06
C ASP A 297 23.69 -0.69 16.17
N ASN A 298 22.83 -1.62 15.76
CA ASN A 298 21.61 -1.39 15.02
C ASN A 298 20.67 -0.39 15.75
N GLU A 299 20.50 -0.53 17.07
CA GLU A 299 19.77 0.44 17.89
C GLU A 299 20.42 1.84 17.93
N ARG A 300 21.75 1.91 18.08
CA ARG A 300 22.48 3.19 18.08
C ARG A 300 22.45 3.89 16.71
N SER A 301 22.61 3.14 15.63
CA SER A 301 22.47 3.60 14.25
C SER A 301 21.05 4.10 13.96
N LYS A 302 20.01 3.40 14.44
CA LYS A 302 18.61 3.85 14.35
C LYS A 302 18.35 5.15 15.11
N ALA A 303 18.93 5.31 16.31
CA ALA A 303 18.82 6.54 17.09
C ALA A 303 19.49 7.73 16.39
N TRP A 304 20.72 7.55 15.88
CA TRP A 304 21.43 8.58 15.11
C TRP A 304 20.67 8.94 13.81
N LEU A 305 20.15 7.96 13.07
CA LEU A 305 19.36 8.20 11.86
C LEU A 305 18.05 8.93 12.14
N MET A 306 17.37 8.66 13.27
CA MET A 306 16.20 9.42 13.70
C MET A 306 16.55 10.88 14.01
N HIS A 307 17.68 11.13 14.69
CA HIS A 307 18.15 12.48 14.99
C HIS A 307 18.53 13.25 13.72
N PHE A 308 19.24 12.61 12.79
CA PHE A 308 19.53 13.16 11.46
C PHE A 308 18.23 13.56 10.73
N LEU A 309 17.23 12.68 10.68
CA LEU A 309 15.94 13.00 10.06
C LEU A 309 15.13 14.06 10.83
N GLN A 310 15.31 14.20 12.14
CA GLN A 310 14.60 15.20 12.94
C GLN A 310 15.18 16.61 12.79
N GLU A 311 16.51 16.75 12.74
CA GLU A 311 17.17 18.04 12.49
C GLU A 311 16.82 18.61 11.12
N PHE A 312 16.71 17.75 10.10
CA PHE A 312 16.28 18.14 8.74
C PHE A 312 14.75 18.21 8.57
N GLY A 313 13.97 17.52 9.40
CA GLY A 313 12.53 17.29 9.22
C GLY A 313 11.60 18.07 10.16
N ASN A 314 12.11 19.02 10.94
CA ASN A 314 11.37 19.72 12.01
C ASN A 314 10.34 20.77 11.52
N MET A 315 9.75 20.58 10.33
CA MET A 315 8.65 21.41 9.79
C MET A 315 7.45 20.54 9.42
N GLU A 316 6.30 20.83 10.03
CA GLU A 316 4.99 20.17 9.85
C GLU A 316 4.90 18.72 10.39
N LYS A 317 3.77 18.21 10.91
CA LYS A 317 2.51 18.83 11.40
C LYS A 317 1.86 17.87 12.43
N SER A 318 0.66 18.23 12.93
CA SER A 318 -0.09 17.38 13.89
C SER A 318 -1.60 17.38 13.62
N LEU A 319 -2.28 16.37 14.20
CA LEU A 319 -3.70 16.33 14.58
C LEU A 319 -4.74 15.80 13.56
N ALA A 320 -5.46 14.72 13.93
CA ALA A 320 -6.93 14.70 14.09
C ALA A 320 -7.50 13.28 14.37
N LEU A 321 -8.45 13.16 15.31
CA LEU A 321 -9.22 11.93 15.55
C LEU A 321 -10.61 12.23 16.16
N LYS A 322 -11.71 11.79 15.53
CA LYS A 322 -13.07 11.80 16.13
C LYS A 322 -14.15 11.03 15.34
N LYS A 323 -14.31 9.73 15.61
CA LYS A 323 -15.56 8.95 15.39
C LYS A 323 -15.65 7.90 16.50
N ILE A 324 -16.80 7.68 17.14
CA ILE A 324 -16.86 6.92 18.42
C ILE A 324 -17.63 5.60 18.34
N GLN A 325 -18.65 5.42 17.49
CA GLN A 325 -19.44 4.17 17.50
C GLN A 325 -18.73 3.00 16.81
N LEU A 326 -18.13 3.22 15.64
CA LEU A 326 -17.37 2.20 14.92
C LEU A 326 -16.09 1.75 15.65
N VAL A 327 -15.55 2.60 16.53
CA VAL A 327 -14.33 2.30 17.32
C VAL A 327 -14.53 1.05 18.18
N TRP A 328 -15.75 0.70 18.59
CA TRP A 328 -16.00 -0.50 19.40
C TRP A 328 -15.79 -1.79 18.60
N ALA A 329 -16.22 -1.83 17.34
CA ALA A 329 -15.97 -2.96 16.43
C ALA A 329 -14.47 -3.06 16.07
N MET A 330 -13.78 -1.92 15.91
CA MET A 330 -12.32 -1.91 15.71
C MET A 330 -11.57 -2.39 16.94
N VAL A 331 -11.85 -1.83 18.13
CA VAL A 331 -11.17 -2.16 19.40
C VAL A 331 -11.31 -3.65 19.74
N SER A 332 -12.50 -4.22 19.53
CA SER A 332 -12.73 -5.67 19.74
C SER A 332 -12.02 -6.54 18.71
N SER A 333 -12.13 -6.20 17.42
CA SER A 333 -11.49 -6.95 16.32
C SER A 333 -9.96 -6.88 16.38
N PHE A 334 -9.40 -5.67 16.46
CA PHE A 334 -7.96 -5.43 16.48
C PHE A 334 -7.34 -5.96 17.77
N GLY A 335 -8.02 -5.76 18.91
CA GLY A 335 -7.60 -6.31 20.19
C GLY A 335 -7.56 -7.85 20.19
N LEU A 336 -8.58 -8.51 19.63
CA LEU A 336 -8.57 -9.97 19.47
C LEU A 336 -7.40 -10.44 18.59
N LEU A 337 -7.15 -9.79 17.46
CA LEU A 337 -6.11 -10.19 16.51
C LEU A 337 -4.69 -9.95 17.05
N LEU A 338 -4.47 -8.83 17.76
CA LEU A 338 -3.21 -8.57 18.48
C LEU A 338 -3.00 -9.56 19.63
N PHE A 339 -4.05 -9.94 20.37
CA PHE A 339 -3.98 -10.97 21.42
C PHE A 339 -3.67 -12.37 20.85
N ILE A 340 -4.07 -12.66 19.61
CA ILE A 340 -3.70 -13.88 18.87
C ILE A 340 -2.25 -13.80 18.32
N GLY A 341 -1.61 -12.63 18.35
CA GLY A 341 -0.25 -12.41 17.84
C GLY A 341 -0.19 -12.10 16.35
N VAL A 342 -1.28 -11.65 15.73
CA VAL A 342 -1.26 -11.14 14.35
C VAL A 342 -0.64 -9.74 14.36
N PRO A 343 0.44 -9.47 13.59
CA PRO A 343 1.09 -8.17 13.59
C PRO A 343 0.23 -7.10 12.90
N PHE A 344 0.31 -5.87 13.41
CA PHE A 344 -0.31 -4.70 12.81
C PHE A 344 0.56 -4.14 11.67
N VAL A 345 -0.09 -3.57 10.65
CA VAL A 345 0.56 -2.97 9.46
C VAL A 345 -0.21 -1.70 9.08
N THR A 346 0.46 -0.63 8.67
CA THR A 346 -0.13 0.70 8.45
C THR A 346 -1.32 0.70 7.48
N ILE A 347 -1.32 -0.18 6.48
CA ILE A 347 -2.47 -0.35 5.56
C ILE A 347 -3.77 -0.75 6.29
N VAL A 348 -3.69 -1.41 7.46
CA VAL A 348 -4.84 -1.74 8.31
C VAL A 348 -5.52 -0.48 8.87
N ALA A 349 -4.78 0.63 9.03
CA ALA A 349 -5.33 1.92 9.47
C ALA A 349 -6.32 2.55 8.46
N ASN A 350 -6.41 2.02 7.24
CA ASN A 350 -7.40 2.42 6.23
C ASN A 350 -8.72 1.61 6.32
N SER A 351 -8.71 0.41 6.95
CA SER A 351 -9.92 -0.39 7.16
C SER A 351 -11.07 0.32 7.91
N PRO A 352 -10.84 1.26 8.87
CA PRO A 352 -11.90 2.03 9.52
C PRO A 352 -12.84 2.78 8.57
N PHE A 353 -12.35 3.24 7.43
CA PHE A 353 -13.15 3.96 6.44
C PHE A 353 -14.03 3.02 5.62
N LEU A 354 -13.50 1.86 5.24
CA LEU A 354 -14.23 0.82 4.48
C LEU A 354 -15.32 0.17 5.34
N VAL A 355 -14.99 -0.21 6.57
CA VAL A 355 -15.96 -0.78 7.53
C VAL A 355 -17.06 0.24 7.86
N LEU A 356 -16.76 1.55 7.88
CA LEU A 356 -17.77 2.59 8.09
C LEU A 356 -18.80 2.64 6.95
N GLY A 357 -18.37 2.48 5.70
CA GLY A 357 -19.28 2.44 4.56
C GLY A 357 -20.28 1.28 4.68
N VAL A 358 -19.78 0.06 4.86
CA VAL A 358 -20.62 -1.15 4.99
C VAL A 358 -21.51 -1.09 6.25
N GLY A 359 -20.94 -0.74 7.39
CA GLY A 359 -21.66 -0.74 8.67
C GLY A 359 -22.78 0.30 8.76
N VAL A 360 -22.70 1.40 8.00
CA VAL A 360 -23.77 2.42 7.94
C VAL A 360 -24.91 1.99 7.00
N ASP A 361 -24.63 1.24 5.94
CA ASP A 361 -25.65 0.72 5.02
C ASP A 361 -26.58 -0.27 5.75
N ASP A 362 -26.03 -1.24 6.48
CA ASP A 362 -26.76 -2.15 7.38
C ASP A 362 -27.72 -1.39 8.32
N MET A 363 -27.21 -0.32 8.96
CA MET A 363 -27.99 0.50 9.88
C MET A 363 -29.15 1.20 9.16
N PHE A 364 -28.93 1.70 7.95
CA PHE A 364 -29.95 2.35 7.15
C PHE A 364 -31.03 1.37 6.66
N ILE A 365 -30.63 0.17 6.21
CA ILE A 365 -31.54 -0.92 5.83
C ILE A 365 -32.45 -1.27 7.01
N MET A 366 -31.90 -1.42 8.22
CA MET A 366 -32.70 -1.78 9.40
C MET A 366 -33.60 -0.63 9.88
N ILE A 367 -33.16 0.64 9.79
CA ILE A 367 -34.04 1.82 10.03
C ILE A 367 -35.19 1.85 9.02
N SER A 368 -34.89 1.63 7.73
CA SER A 368 -35.88 1.65 6.64
C SER A 368 -36.96 0.59 6.85
N ALA A 369 -36.56 -0.65 7.15
CA ALA A 369 -37.50 -1.71 7.53
C ALA A 369 -38.29 -1.38 8.80
N TRP A 370 -37.68 -0.75 9.80
CA TRP A 370 -38.36 -0.30 11.01
C TRP A 370 -39.44 0.77 10.73
N TRP A 371 -39.20 1.69 9.79
CA TRP A 371 -40.20 2.69 9.36
C TRP A 371 -41.39 2.08 8.60
N LYS A 372 -41.24 0.91 7.97
CA LYS A 372 -42.37 0.17 7.37
C LYS A 372 -43.32 -0.43 8.42
N THR A 373 -42.89 -0.61 9.67
CA THR A 373 -43.72 -1.26 10.70
C THR A 373 -44.77 -0.33 11.31
N SER A 374 -45.95 -0.88 11.58
CA SER A 374 -47.06 -0.18 12.25
C SER A 374 -46.65 0.35 13.63
N VAL A 375 -46.90 1.64 13.85
CA VAL A 375 -46.53 2.33 15.12
C VAL A 375 -47.35 1.84 16.32
N THR A 376 -48.52 1.26 16.05
CA THR A 376 -49.44 0.64 17.02
C THR A 376 -48.91 -0.64 17.67
N ASP A 377 -47.98 -1.34 17.01
CA ASP A 377 -47.57 -2.67 17.41
C ASP A 377 -46.53 -2.66 18.54
N SER A 378 -46.60 -3.67 19.41
CA SER A 378 -45.66 -3.76 20.54
C SER A 378 -44.22 -3.86 20.04
N ILE A 379 -43.29 -3.18 20.71
CA ILE A 379 -41.87 -3.05 20.33
C ILE A 379 -41.21 -4.42 20.08
N ARG A 380 -41.60 -5.44 20.86
CA ARG A 380 -41.18 -6.85 20.67
C ARG A 380 -41.58 -7.41 19.32
N LYS A 381 -42.86 -7.23 18.94
CA LYS A 381 -43.37 -7.68 17.63
C LYS A 381 -42.75 -6.87 16.48
N ARG A 382 -42.67 -5.54 16.60
CA ARG A 382 -42.02 -4.69 15.58
C ARG A 382 -40.57 -5.12 15.32
N MET A 383 -39.78 -5.37 16.37
CA MET A 383 -38.40 -5.82 16.24
C MET A 383 -38.31 -7.25 15.67
N SER A 384 -39.20 -8.14 16.10
CA SER A 384 -39.34 -9.50 15.56
C SER A 384 -39.60 -9.48 14.05
N ASP A 385 -40.52 -8.64 13.59
CA ASP A 385 -40.92 -8.55 12.18
C ASP A 385 -39.81 -7.88 11.33
N VAL A 386 -39.18 -6.79 11.81
CA VAL A 386 -38.01 -6.17 11.14
C VAL A 386 -36.86 -7.15 10.96
N TYR A 387 -36.53 -7.92 12.00
CA TYR A 387 -35.46 -8.91 11.93
C TYR A 387 -35.79 -10.04 10.95
N SER A 388 -37.07 -10.39 10.78
CA SER A 388 -37.49 -11.44 9.84
C SER A 388 -37.32 -11.08 8.35
N GLU A 389 -37.18 -9.78 8.02
CA GLU A 389 -36.94 -9.25 6.67
C GLU A 389 -35.49 -8.72 6.54
N ALA A 390 -35.13 -7.69 7.32
CA ALA A 390 -33.88 -6.95 7.15
C ALA A 390 -32.62 -7.73 7.57
N ALA A 391 -32.68 -8.43 8.71
CA ALA A 391 -31.50 -9.14 9.22
C ALA A 391 -31.09 -10.32 8.33
N VAL A 392 -32.03 -10.93 7.60
CA VAL A 392 -31.75 -11.96 6.59
C VAL A 392 -30.86 -11.40 5.48
N SER A 393 -31.26 -10.27 4.89
CA SER A 393 -30.48 -9.58 3.84
C SER A 393 -29.09 -9.17 4.35
N ILE A 394 -29.03 -8.49 5.51
CA ILE A 394 -27.79 -8.05 6.16
C ILE A 394 -26.84 -9.22 6.47
N THR A 395 -27.37 -10.40 6.82
CA THR A 395 -26.55 -11.61 7.03
C THR A 395 -25.97 -12.11 5.72
N ILE A 396 -26.76 -12.11 4.64
CA ILE A 396 -26.31 -12.56 3.32
C ILE A 396 -25.20 -11.64 2.81
N THR A 397 -25.38 -10.31 2.85
CA THR A 397 -24.35 -9.34 2.42
C THR A 397 -23.09 -9.44 3.29
N THR A 398 -23.24 -9.46 4.62
CA THR A 398 -22.11 -9.63 5.55
C THR A 398 -21.30 -10.87 5.24
N VAL A 399 -21.95 -12.03 5.08
CA VAL A 399 -21.24 -13.29 4.82
C VAL A 399 -20.55 -13.26 3.45
N THR A 400 -21.10 -12.59 2.43
CA THR A 400 -20.37 -12.39 1.16
C THR A 400 -19.13 -11.54 1.40
N ASN A 401 -19.26 -10.40 2.09
CA ASN A 401 -18.15 -9.49 2.35
C ASN A 401 -17.03 -10.14 3.18
N VAL A 402 -17.36 -10.83 4.28
CA VAL A 402 -16.38 -11.53 5.12
C VAL A 402 -15.66 -12.64 4.33
N LEU A 403 -16.38 -13.43 3.53
CA LEU A 403 -15.76 -14.44 2.67
C LEU A 403 -14.87 -13.83 1.58
N ALA A 404 -15.27 -12.69 0.99
CA ALA A 404 -14.50 -11.97 -0.02
C ALA A 404 -13.19 -11.40 0.57
N PHE A 405 -13.22 -10.80 1.76
CA PHE A 405 -11.99 -10.41 2.44
C PHE A 405 -11.11 -11.64 2.75
N TYR A 406 -11.69 -12.73 3.26
CA TYR A 406 -10.92 -13.95 3.51
C TYR A 406 -10.41 -14.67 2.25
N THR A 407 -10.93 -14.42 1.04
CA THR A 407 -10.26 -14.91 -0.19
C THR A 407 -8.92 -14.22 -0.41
N GLY A 408 -8.80 -12.94 -0.04
CA GLY A 408 -7.57 -12.16 -0.18
C GLY A 408 -6.39 -12.67 0.65
N ILE A 409 -6.61 -13.56 1.63
CA ILE A 409 -5.55 -14.25 2.39
C ILE A 409 -4.71 -15.17 1.47
N MET A 410 -5.25 -15.61 0.33
CA MET A 410 -4.52 -16.45 -0.64
C MET A 410 -3.41 -15.73 -1.41
N THR A 411 -3.30 -14.39 -1.29
CA THR A 411 -2.22 -13.60 -1.90
C THR A 411 -0.85 -13.91 -1.29
N SER A 412 0.23 -13.79 -2.07
CA SER A 412 1.61 -13.99 -1.59
C SER A 412 2.18 -12.82 -0.77
N PHE A 413 1.42 -11.75 -0.53
CA PHE A 413 1.85 -10.49 0.09
C PHE A 413 1.29 -10.31 1.50
N ARG A 414 2.15 -10.28 2.53
CA ARG A 414 1.72 -10.26 3.94
C ARG A 414 0.91 -9.02 4.32
N SER A 415 1.24 -7.84 3.81
CA SER A 415 0.46 -6.61 4.06
C SER A 415 -1.02 -6.78 3.68
N VAL A 416 -1.29 -7.39 2.53
CA VAL A 416 -2.64 -7.66 2.02
C VAL A 416 -3.30 -8.81 2.79
N GLN A 417 -2.56 -9.86 3.17
CA GLN A 417 -3.07 -10.93 4.03
C GLN A 417 -3.59 -10.38 5.36
N TYR A 418 -2.77 -9.59 6.07
CA TYR A 418 -3.16 -8.99 7.34
C TYR A 418 -4.31 -7.99 7.16
N PHE A 419 -4.26 -7.11 6.17
CA PHE A 419 -5.38 -6.21 5.83
C PHE A 419 -6.71 -6.96 5.64
N CYS A 420 -6.68 -8.11 4.95
CA CYS A 420 -7.85 -8.96 4.75
C CYS A 420 -8.33 -9.63 6.04
N ILE A 421 -7.43 -10.14 6.88
CA ILE A 421 -7.75 -10.72 8.19
C ILE A 421 -8.40 -9.68 9.11
N TYR A 422 -7.76 -8.51 9.27
CA TYR A 422 -8.29 -7.42 10.10
C TYR A 422 -9.62 -6.89 9.57
N THR A 423 -9.75 -6.63 8.26
CA THR A 423 -10.99 -6.06 7.70
C THR A 423 -12.15 -7.07 7.75
N GLY A 424 -11.92 -8.34 7.37
CA GLY A 424 -12.93 -9.40 7.45
C GLY A 424 -13.41 -9.67 8.87
N THR A 425 -12.49 -9.75 9.84
CA THR A 425 -12.83 -9.90 11.27
C THR A 425 -13.60 -8.70 11.81
N THR A 426 -13.23 -7.48 11.40
CA THR A 426 -13.91 -6.24 11.85
C THR A 426 -15.32 -6.13 11.27
N LEU A 427 -15.55 -6.56 10.03
CA LEU A 427 -16.89 -6.65 9.45
C LEU A 427 -17.77 -7.66 10.19
N PHE A 428 -17.22 -8.83 10.57
CA PHE A 428 -17.94 -9.81 11.38
C PHE A 428 -18.36 -9.23 12.76
N PHE A 429 -17.47 -8.54 13.46
CA PHE A 429 -17.83 -7.83 14.71
C PHE A 429 -18.82 -6.68 14.48
N CYS A 430 -18.69 -5.93 13.38
CA CYS A 430 -19.62 -4.86 13.04
C CYS A 430 -21.05 -5.40 12.82
N TYR A 431 -21.20 -6.50 12.08
CA TYR A 431 -22.47 -7.22 11.93
C TYR A 431 -23.05 -7.69 13.26
N LEU A 432 -22.23 -8.31 14.13
CA LEU A 432 -22.69 -8.71 15.46
C LEU A 432 -23.21 -7.52 16.28
N TYR A 433 -22.56 -6.37 16.20
CA TYR A 433 -22.97 -5.16 16.93
C TYR A 433 -24.16 -4.42 16.27
N ASN A 434 -24.33 -4.55 14.95
CA ASN A 434 -25.54 -4.11 14.24
C ASN A 434 -26.76 -4.93 14.72
N ILE A 435 -26.66 -6.26 14.74
CA ILE A 435 -27.75 -7.16 15.13
C ILE A 435 -27.99 -7.22 16.65
N THR A 436 -27.05 -6.75 17.50
CA THR A 436 -27.23 -6.69 18.97
C THR A 436 -27.37 -5.27 19.50
N CYS A 437 -26.27 -4.52 19.63
CA CYS A 437 -26.25 -3.16 20.20
C CYS A 437 -27.18 -2.18 19.46
N PHE A 438 -27.14 -2.15 18.13
CA PHE A 438 -27.92 -1.16 17.38
C PHE A 438 -29.41 -1.50 17.36
N GLY A 439 -29.80 -2.77 17.19
CA GLY A 439 -31.17 -3.21 17.41
C GLY A 439 -31.69 -2.94 18.83
N ALA A 440 -30.87 -3.20 19.86
CA ALA A 440 -31.21 -2.85 21.24
C ALA A 440 -31.40 -1.34 21.44
N PHE A 441 -30.57 -0.51 20.80
CA PHE A 441 -30.72 0.94 20.79
C PHE A 441 -32.03 1.38 20.11
N MET A 442 -32.38 0.82 18.95
CA MET A 442 -33.68 1.07 18.29
C MET A 442 -34.88 0.67 19.16
N ALA A 443 -34.79 -0.45 19.89
CA ALA A 443 -35.83 -0.85 20.84
C ALA A 443 -35.94 0.11 22.05
N LEU A 444 -34.82 0.67 22.53
CA LEU A 444 -34.80 1.66 23.61
C LEU A 444 -35.30 3.04 23.14
N ASP A 445 -34.93 3.48 21.93
CA ASP A 445 -35.45 4.71 21.35
C ASP A 445 -36.96 4.60 21.06
N SER A 446 -37.44 3.45 20.59
CA SER A 446 -38.87 3.22 20.47
C SER A 446 -39.59 3.27 21.84
N LYS A 447 -38.95 2.85 22.94
CA LYS A 447 -39.51 3.01 24.30
C LYS A 447 -39.56 4.51 24.68
N ARG A 448 -38.51 5.28 24.38
CA ARG A 448 -38.47 6.75 24.56
C ARG A 448 -39.58 7.46 23.78
N ASN A 449 -39.74 7.14 22.50
CA ASN A 449 -40.72 7.77 21.62
C ASN A 449 -42.16 7.45 22.02
N VAL A 450 -42.47 6.21 22.41
CA VAL A 450 -43.79 5.83 22.95
C VAL A 450 -44.09 6.57 24.26
N VAL A 451 -43.11 6.76 25.14
CA VAL A 451 -43.29 7.55 26.38
C VAL A 451 -43.48 9.04 26.09
N CYS A 452 -42.73 9.63 25.15
CA CYS A 452 -42.95 11.02 24.70
C CYS A 452 -44.36 11.20 24.10
N LEU A 453 -44.81 10.28 23.25
CA LEU A 453 -46.17 10.28 22.68
C LEU A 453 -47.25 10.14 23.75
N HIS A 454 -47.05 9.28 24.75
CA HIS A 454 -48.01 9.13 25.85
C HIS A 454 -48.07 10.38 26.76
N TRP A 455 -46.94 11.07 26.96
CA TRP A 455 -46.92 12.40 27.60
C TRP A 455 -47.66 13.45 26.78
N LEU A 456 -47.42 13.53 25.46
CA LEU A 456 -48.09 14.46 24.55
C LEU A 456 -49.61 14.22 24.42
N LYS A 457 -50.07 12.98 24.56
CA LYS A 457 -51.50 12.62 24.46
C LYS A 457 -52.25 12.75 25.80
N LYS A 458 -51.59 13.19 26.87
CA LYS A 458 -52.20 13.44 28.17
C LYS A 458 -52.56 14.93 28.31
N PRO A 459 -53.83 15.31 28.52
CA PRO A 459 -54.19 16.71 28.73
C PRO A 459 -53.65 17.19 30.09
N GLU A 460 -52.62 18.04 30.08
CA GLU A 460 -52.20 18.78 31.27
C GLU A 460 -53.21 19.91 31.56
N THR A 461 -53.51 20.11 32.84
CA THR A 461 -54.40 21.18 33.33
C THR A 461 -53.80 22.58 33.11
N PRO A 462 -54.60 23.66 33.01
CA PRO A 462 -54.20 24.89 32.30
C PRO A 462 -52.99 25.69 32.84
N ASP A 463 -52.49 25.42 34.04
CA ASP A 463 -51.54 26.28 34.76
C ASP A 463 -50.25 25.56 35.19
N GLN A 464 -49.31 25.33 34.26
CA GLN A 464 -47.89 25.30 34.63
C GLN A 464 -46.95 25.75 33.50
N LYS A 465 -46.11 26.76 33.79
CA LYS A 465 -45.14 27.32 32.83
C LYS A 465 -44.02 26.31 32.54
N CYS A 466 -44.06 25.70 31.36
CA CYS A 466 -43.07 24.74 30.90
C CYS A 466 -41.70 25.42 30.64
N SER A 467 -40.62 24.92 31.25
CA SER A 467 -39.28 25.50 31.13
C SER A 467 -38.57 25.07 29.83
N SER A 468 -37.69 25.95 29.33
CA SER A 468 -37.05 25.81 28.01
C SER A 468 -36.23 24.53 27.83
N LEU A 469 -35.73 23.92 28.91
CA LEU A 469 -34.94 22.68 28.84
C LEU A 469 -35.73 21.47 28.32
N LYS A 470 -37.05 21.43 28.49
CA LYS A 470 -37.90 20.33 27.98
C LYS A 470 -37.94 20.25 26.44
N LYS A 471 -37.63 21.34 25.72
CA LYS A 471 -37.70 21.40 24.25
C LYS A 471 -36.67 20.54 23.49
N CYS A 472 -35.66 19.99 24.17
CA CYS A 472 -34.63 19.17 23.54
C CYS A 472 -34.94 17.65 23.53
N CYS A 473 -35.88 17.18 24.37
CA CYS A 473 -36.15 15.74 24.53
C CYS A 473 -37.24 15.18 23.61
N CYS A 474 -38.09 16.04 23.04
CA CYS A 474 -39.14 15.68 22.10
C CYS A 474 -39.10 16.68 20.94
N PHE A 475 -38.45 16.30 19.84
CA PHE A 475 -38.35 17.10 18.61
C PHE A 475 -39.10 16.36 17.48
N PRO A 476 -40.44 16.40 17.45
CA PRO A 476 -41.20 15.78 16.37
C PRO A 476 -41.05 16.60 15.09
N TYR A 477 -40.74 15.91 14.00
CA TYR A 477 -41.17 16.38 12.68
C TYR A 477 -42.71 16.43 12.68
N GLY A 478 -43.30 17.43 12.02
CA GLY A 478 -44.71 17.79 12.24
C GLY A 478 -45.74 16.74 11.81
N SER A 479 -46.99 16.96 12.22
CA SER A 479 -48.21 16.15 12.03
C SER A 479 -48.35 14.90 12.91
N LEU A 480 -49.58 14.62 13.35
CA LEU A 480 -49.97 13.29 13.83
C LEU A 480 -50.13 12.38 12.60
N PRO A 481 -49.74 11.10 12.67
CA PRO A 481 -50.13 10.14 11.65
C PRO A 481 -51.63 9.87 11.76
N ASP A 482 -52.38 10.23 10.73
CA ASP A 482 -53.78 9.87 10.58
C ASP A 482 -53.92 8.38 10.23
N GLU A 483 -54.96 7.71 10.68
CA GLU A 483 -54.92 6.26 10.97
C GLU A 483 -54.90 5.33 9.73
N HIS A 484 -54.80 5.87 8.51
CA HIS A 484 -54.84 5.09 7.26
C HIS A 484 -53.93 5.54 6.10
N GLN A 485 -53.00 6.47 6.29
CA GLN A 485 -52.01 6.81 5.24
C GLN A 485 -50.57 6.86 5.77
N THR A 486 -49.77 5.86 5.37
CA THR A 486 -48.31 5.93 5.46
C THR A 486 -47.83 6.99 4.46
N GLY A 487 -47.50 8.18 4.95
CA GLY A 487 -47.02 9.29 4.11
C GLY A 487 -45.79 8.87 3.30
N ALA A 488 -45.97 8.65 1.99
CA ALA A 488 -44.93 8.13 1.13
C ALA A 488 -43.78 9.14 1.02
N HIS A 489 -42.56 8.71 1.38
CA HIS A 489 -41.37 9.56 1.24
C HIS A 489 -41.23 10.06 -0.20
N PRO A 490 -40.84 11.33 -0.45
CA PRO A 490 -40.76 11.89 -1.80
C PRO A 490 -39.92 11.06 -2.79
N VAL A 491 -38.89 10.37 -2.28
CA VAL A 491 -38.04 9.45 -3.03
C VAL A 491 -38.83 8.24 -3.55
N SER A 492 -39.69 7.60 -2.74
CA SER A 492 -40.45 6.43 -3.21
C SER A 492 -41.54 6.78 -4.21
N LEU A 493 -42.11 8.00 -4.13
CA LEU A 493 -42.97 8.55 -5.17
C LEU A 493 -42.21 8.75 -6.48
N LEU A 494 -41.03 9.38 -6.46
CA LEU A 494 -40.18 9.55 -7.64
C LEU A 494 -39.80 8.20 -8.30
N PHE A 495 -39.45 7.20 -7.50
CA PHE A 495 -39.13 5.86 -8.01
C PHE A 495 -40.35 5.17 -8.65
N ARG A 496 -41.53 5.27 -8.04
CA ARG A 496 -42.77 4.62 -8.53
C ARG A 496 -43.36 5.33 -9.76
N ASP A 497 -43.44 6.66 -9.71
CA ASP A 497 -44.27 7.45 -10.62
C ASP A 497 -43.48 8.02 -11.82
N TYR A 498 -42.15 8.10 -11.73
CA TYR A 498 -41.29 8.59 -12.81
C TYR A 498 -40.24 7.57 -13.27
N PHE A 499 -39.43 7.04 -12.35
CA PHE A 499 -38.28 6.19 -12.70
C PHE A 499 -38.68 4.80 -13.23
N GLY A 500 -39.67 4.14 -12.59
CA GLY A 500 -40.21 2.86 -13.03
C GLY A 500 -40.79 2.89 -14.44
N PRO A 501 -41.75 3.80 -14.75
CA PRO A 501 -42.26 3.99 -16.10
C PRO A 501 -41.16 4.28 -17.13
N PHE A 502 -40.18 5.14 -16.77
CA PHE A 502 -39.04 5.45 -17.65
C PHE A 502 -38.20 4.20 -17.98
N LEU A 503 -37.83 3.38 -16.99
CA LEU A 503 -37.03 2.16 -17.22
C LEU A 503 -37.81 1.01 -17.88
N THR A 504 -39.13 0.94 -17.71
CA THR A 504 -39.94 -0.15 -18.32
C THR A 504 -40.16 0.02 -19.81
N ASN A 505 -40.04 1.25 -20.34
CA ASN A 505 -40.14 1.55 -21.78
C ASN A 505 -39.05 0.82 -22.61
N THR A 506 -39.47 0.19 -23.71
CA THR A 506 -38.59 -0.53 -24.64
C THR A 506 -37.44 0.33 -25.19
N VAL A 507 -37.71 1.61 -25.50
CA VAL A 507 -36.67 2.52 -26.02
C VAL A 507 -35.58 2.76 -24.96
N SER A 508 -35.99 3.03 -23.72
CA SER A 508 -35.09 3.19 -22.58
C SER A 508 -34.28 1.93 -22.31
N LYS A 509 -34.89 0.73 -22.42
CA LYS A 509 -34.18 -0.55 -22.27
C LYS A 509 -33.09 -0.73 -23.33
N CYS A 510 -33.39 -0.45 -24.60
CA CYS A 510 -32.39 -0.49 -25.67
C CYS A 510 -31.25 0.53 -25.43
N PHE A 511 -31.56 1.74 -24.96
CA PHE A 511 -30.56 2.74 -24.61
C PHE A 511 -29.67 2.28 -23.44
N VAL A 512 -30.27 1.78 -22.35
CA VAL A 512 -29.53 1.27 -21.17
C VAL A 512 -28.61 0.12 -21.56
N VAL A 513 -29.09 -0.87 -22.35
CA VAL A 513 -28.25 -1.98 -22.83
C VAL A 513 -27.10 -1.46 -23.70
N LEU A 514 -27.35 -0.50 -24.60
CA LEU A 514 -26.30 0.13 -25.40
C LEU A 514 -25.25 0.83 -24.52
N THR A 515 -25.67 1.59 -23.50
CA THR A 515 -24.78 2.24 -22.54
C THR A 515 -23.94 1.23 -21.76
N TYR A 516 -24.53 0.12 -21.31
CA TYR A 516 -23.77 -0.95 -20.63
C TYR A 516 -22.78 -1.67 -21.55
N VAL A 517 -23.13 -1.91 -22.82
CA VAL A 517 -22.19 -2.48 -23.81
C VAL A 517 -21.03 -1.52 -24.08
N LEU A 518 -21.30 -0.23 -24.28
CA LEU A 518 -20.26 0.79 -24.44
C LEU A 518 -19.36 0.90 -23.19
N TYR A 519 -19.96 0.86 -21.99
CA TYR A 519 -19.22 0.84 -20.73
C TYR A 519 -18.29 -0.38 -20.63
N ILE A 520 -18.80 -1.59 -20.89
CA ILE A 520 -18.00 -2.83 -20.86
C ILE A 520 -16.85 -2.77 -21.87
N VAL A 521 -17.09 -2.32 -23.11
CA VAL A 521 -16.03 -2.16 -24.12
C VAL A 521 -14.98 -1.14 -23.66
N SER A 522 -15.39 0.01 -23.11
CA SER A 522 -14.47 1.03 -22.59
C SER A 522 -13.65 0.52 -21.38
N GLY A 523 -14.26 -0.28 -20.50
CA GLY A 523 -13.58 -0.89 -19.36
C GLY A 523 -12.55 -1.93 -19.79
N ILE A 524 -12.88 -2.77 -20.77
CA ILE A 524 -11.95 -3.75 -21.36
C ILE A 524 -10.76 -3.03 -22.01
N LEU A 525 -11.00 -1.97 -22.80
CA LEU A 525 -9.94 -1.16 -23.40
C LEU A 525 -9.08 -0.47 -22.34
N GLY A 526 -9.68 0.04 -21.25
CA GLY A 526 -8.95 0.59 -20.11
C GLY A 526 -8.08 -0.43 -19.39
N CYS A 527 -8.53 -1.69 -19.24
CA CYS A 527 -7.74 -2.76 -18.65
C CYS A 527 -6.43 -3.05 -19.42
N PHE A 528 -6.40 -2.85 -20.74
CA PHE A 528 -5.17 -2.98 -21.54
C PHE A 528 -4.19 -1.81 -21.40
N GLN A 529 -4.59 -0.71 -20.74
CA GLN A 529 -3.76 0.48 -20.51
C GLN A 529 -3.17 0.55 -19.08
N VAL A 530 -3.53 -0.39 -18.20
CA VAL A 530 -3.03 -0.42 -16.82
C VAL A 530 -1.54 -0.79 -16.81
N GLN A 531 -0.70 0.14 -16.38
CA GLN A 531 0.74 -0.10 -16.21
C GLN A 531 1.01 -0.96 -14.96
N GLU A 532 2.00 -1.84 -15.04
CA GLU A 532 2.40 -2.70 -13.92
C GLU A 532 3.43 -2.01 -13.01
N GLY A 533 3.12 -1.88 -11.73
CA GLY A 533 4.08 -1.49 -10.70
C GLY A 533 3.44 -0.83 -9.49
N LEU A 534 4.20 -0.74 -8.40
CA LEU A 534 3.96 0.17 -7.29
C LEU A 534 5.14 1.14 -7.24
N ASP A 535 4.86 2.43 -7.38
CA ASP A 535 5.85 3.47 -7.16
C ASP A 535 5.97 3.74 -5.66
N LEU A 536 7.19 3.73 -5.12
CA LEU A 536 7.46 3.99 -3.71
C LEU A 536 7.17 5.45 -3.33
N ARG A 537 7.22 6.40 -4.29
CA ARG A 537 6.82 7.79 -4.08
C ARG A 537 5.39 7.90 -3.58
N ASN A 538 4.49 7.08 -4.13
CA ASN A 538 3.05 7.07 -3.83
C ASN A 538 2.70 6.42 -2.47
N LEU A 539 3.70 5.94 -1.71
CA LEU A 539 3.54 5.48 -0.32
C LEU A 539 3.86 6.57 0.71
N ALA A 540 4.51 7.65 0.29
CA ALA A 540 4.80 8.79 1.13
C ALA A 540 3.68 9.85 1.05
N SER A 541 3.70 10.84 1.96
CA SER A 541 2.80 11.99 1.86
C SER A 541 3.23 12.91 0.72
N ASP A 542 2.28 13.57 0.04
CA ASP A 542 2.58 14.48 -1.07
C ASP A 542 3.58 15.59 -0.67
N ASP A 543 3.42 16.16 0.53
CA ASP A 543 4.31 17.17 1.11
C ASP A 543 5.66 16.63 1.64
N SER A 544 5.98 15.35 1.46
CA SER A 544 7.18 14.73 2.05
C SER A 544 8.44 14.94 1.21
N TYR A 545 9.60 14.92 1.87
CA TYR A 545 10.92 14.98 1.20
C TYR A 545 11.21 13.77 0.28
N ILE A 546 10.42 12.69 0.36
CA ILE A 546 10.65 11.42 -0.33
C ILE A 546 10.35 11.55 -1.83
N ALA A 547 9.27 12.25 -2.20
CA ALA A 547 8.90 12.47 -3.59
C ALA A 547 9.97 13.27 -4.38
N PRO A 548 10.43 14.46 -3.94
CA PRO A 548 11.48 15.19 -4.66
C PRO A 548 12.84 14.46 -4.62
N TYR A 549 13.17 13.74 -3.55
CA TYR A 549 14.38 12.90 -3.50
C TYR A 549 14.38 11.85 -4.62
N PHE A 550 13.30 11.08 -4.77
CA PHE A 550 13.23 10.03 -5.80
C PHE A 550 13.10 10.59 -7.22
N ASN A 551 12.50 11.77 -7.40
CA ASN A 551 12.49 12.44 -8.72
C ASN A 551 13.91 12.84 -9.13
N VAL A 552 14.69 13.47 -8.24
CA VAL A 552 16.10 13.80 -8.50
C VAL A 552 16.94 12.54 -8.75
N GLU A 553 16.68 11.44 -8.02
CA GLU A 553 17.33 10.15 -8.26
C GLU A 553 17.00 9.58 -9.65
N GLU A 554 15.72 9.54 -10.03
CA GLU A 554 15.29 9.00 -11.33
C GLU A 554 15.74 9.87 -12.51
N GLU A 555 15.77 11.19 -12.37
CA GLU A 555 16.24 12.10 -13.42
C GLU A 555 17.77 12.02 -13.63
N ASN A 556 18.55 11.88 -12.56
CA ASN A 556 20.01 12.05 -12.62
C ASN A 556 20.80 10.74 -12.59
N PHE A 557 20.27 9.65 -12.00
CA PHE A 557 21.03 8.42 -11.75
C PHE A 557 20.45 7.18 -12.46
N SER A 558 19.33 7.28 -13.18
CA SER A 558 18.63 6.12 -13.78
C SER A 558 19.34 5.43 -14.97
N SER A 559 20.41 6.01 -15.50
CA SER A 559 21.19 5.42 -16.61
C SER A 559 21.79 4.05 -16.26
N TYR A 560 22.29 3.90 -15.03
CA TYR A 560 22.94 2.70 -14.52
C TYR A 560 22.08 2.04 -13.44
N GLY A 561 21.85 0.73 -13.56
CA GLY A 561 21.11 -0.05 -12.58
C GLY A 561 21.99 -0.68 -11.48
N PRO A 562 21.40 -1.50 -10.59
CA PRO A 562 22.15 -2.36 -9.68
C PRO A 562 23.22 -3.23 -10.39
N ARG A 563 24.37 -3.42 -9.73
CA ARG A 563 25.36 -4.43 -10.13
C ARG A 563 24.88 -5.81 -9.68
N VAL A 564 24.65 -6.71 -10.63
CA VAL A 564 24.12 -8.05 -10.39
C VAL A 564 25.29 -9.00 -10.13
N MET A 565 25.20 -9.78 -9.06
CA MET A 565 26.10 -10.89 -8.80
C MET A 565 25.72 -12.05 -9.72
N VAL A 566 26.68 -12.57 -10.48
CA VAL A 566 26.59 -13.88 -11.16
C VAL A 566 27.43 -14.85 -10.34
N ILE A 567 26.79 -15.82 -9.70
CA ILE A 567 27.37 -16.71 -8.70
C ILE A 567 27.49 -18.11 -9.31
N ILE A 568 28.68 -18.68 -9.27
CA ILE A 568 28.94 -20.09 -9.59
C ILE A 568 28.60 -20.88 -8.32
N THR A 569 27.56 -21.72 -8.36
CA THR A 569 26.98 -22.32 -7.13
C THR A 569 27.57 -23.67 -6.74
N GLU A 570 28.26 -24.35 -7.65
CA GLU A 570 28.92 -25.64 -7.42
C GLU A 570 30.43 -25.53 -7.63
N PRO A 571 31.25 -26.45 -7.07
CA PRO A 571 32.68 -26.45 -7.29
C PRO A 571 33.03 -26.59 -8.78
N LEU A 572 33.98 -25.78 -9.25
CA LEU A 572 34.43 -25.78 -10.63
C LEU A 572 35.96 -25.87 -10.68
N ASP A 573 36.49 -26.67 -11.61
CA ASP A 573 37.92 -26.84 -11.81
C ASP A 573 38.49 -25.65 -12.60
N TYR A 574 38.65 -24.49 -11.95
CA TYR A 574 39.10 -23.24 -12.59
C TYR A 574 40.50 -23.31 -13.26
N TRP A 575 41.31 -24.32 -12.94
CA TRP A 575 42.57 -24.61 -13.65
C TRP A 575 42.33 -25.26 -15.01
N ASP A 576 41.25 -26.02 -15.21
CA ASP A 576 40.92 -26.57 -16.53
C ASP A 576 40.60 -25.46 -17.54
N LYS A 577 41.01 -25.67 -18.79
CA LYS A 577 40.80 -24.72 -19.88
C LYS A 577 39.38 -24.83 -20.45
N ASP A 578 38.81 -26.02 -20.52
CA ASP A 578 37.48 -26.21 -21.10
C ASP A 578 36.39 -25.70 -20.15
N ALA A 579 36.53 -25.96 -18.84
CA ALA A 579 35.73 -25.35 -17.78
C ALA A 579 35.75 -23.81 -17.83
N ARG A 580 36.94 -23.20 -17.95
CA ARG A 580 37.10 -21.74 -18.11
C ARG A 580 36.42 -21.22 -19.37
N GLN A 581 36.60 -21.88 -20.52
CA GLN A 581 35.99 -21.44 -21.78
C GLN A 581 34.46 -21.52 -21.73
N LYS A 582 33.89 -22.53 -21.06
CA LYS A 582 32.43 -22.62 -20.83
C LYS A 582 31.92 -21.46 -19.96
N LEU A 583 32.63 -21.13 -18.87
CA LEU A 583 32.24 -20.04 -17.99
C LEU A 583 32.31 -18.68 -18.69
N GLU A 584 33.37 -18.41 -19.44
CA GLU A 584 33.50 -17.20 -20.27
C GLU A 584 32.44 -17.13 -21.38
N ASN A 585 32.06 -18.26 -21.99
CA ASN A 585 30.93 -18.28 -22.94
C ASN A 585 29.60 -17.89 -22.27
N CYS A 586 29.31 -18.40 -21.06
CA CYS A 586 28.10 -18.01 -20.35
C CYS A 586 28.13 -16.54 -19.89
N LEU A 587 29.27 -16.04 -19.40
CA LEU A 587 29.42 -14.61 -19.07
C LEU A 587 29.26 -13.72 -20.30
N ALA A 588 29.79 -14.12 -21.46
CA ALA A 588 29.57 -13.42 -22.72
C ALA A 588 28.09 -13.39 -23.15
N ASP A 589 27.30 -14.42 -22.85
CA ASP A 589 25.84 -14.43 -23.09
C ASP A 589 25.11 -13.37 -22.23
N PHE A 590 25.53 -13.14 -20.99
CA PHE A 590 25.04 -12.02 -20.17
C PHE A 590 25.51 -10.65 -20.67
N GLU A 591 26.81 -10.52 -20.98
CA GLU A 591 27.42 -9.29 -21.51
C GLU A 591 26.75 -8.88 -22.83
N ASN A 592 26.32 -9.84 -23.66
CA ASN A 592 25.60 -9.57 -24.90
C ASN A 592 24.11 -9.21 -24.74
N SER A 593 23.55 -9.18 -23.53
CA SER A 593 22.17 -8.74 -23.29
C SER A 593 21.99 -7.23 -23.38
N ASP A 594 20.82 -6.77 -23.84
CA ASP A 594 20.50 -5.33 -23.99
C ASP A 594 20.47 -4.55 -22.65
N TYR A 595 20.48 -5.27 -21.52
CA TYR A 595 20.44 -4.71 -20.17
C TYR A 595 21.80 -4.73 -19.46
N ALA A 596 22.90 -5.10 -20.12
CA ALA A 596 24.25 -5.18 -19.53
C ALA A 596 25.26 -4.24 -20.22
N ASP A 597 26.24 -3.71 -19.48
CA ASP A 597 27.41 -3.05 -20.07
C ASP A 597 28.62 -4.00 -20.16
N LYS A 598 28.99 -4.31 -21.40
CA LYS A 598 30.10 -5.20 -21.79
C LYS A 598 31.47 -4.80 -21.23
N ASN A 599 31.67 -3.52 -20.90
CA ASN A 599 32.96 -3.00 -20.44
C ASN A 599 33.10 -3.01 -18.90
N LEU A 600 32.02 -3.26 -18.17
CA LEU A 600 31.91 -3.01 -16.72
C LEU A 600 31.71 -4.28 -15.89
N THR A 601 31.82 -5.45 -16.51
CA THR A 601 31.96 -6.74 -15.83
C THR A 601 33.25 -6.79 -15.01
N GLU A 602 33.13 -7.21 -13.76
CA GLU A 602 34.20 -7.32 -12.77
C GLU A 602 34.22 -8.77 -12.27
N PHE A 603 35.28 -9.51 -12.60
CA PHE A 603 35.35 -10.94 -12.35
C PHE A 603 36.80 -11.36 -12.03
N TRP A 604 37.01 -11.79 -10.79
CA TRP A 604 38.33 -12.12 -10.21
C TRP A 604 39.19 -13.01 -11.12
N LEU A 605 38.59 -13.97 -11.83
CA LEU A 605 39.31 -14.93 -12.65
C LEU A 605 40.01 -14.30 -13.86
N ARG A 606 39.41 -13.26 -14.46
CA ARG A 606 40.01 -12.56 -15.62
C ARG A 606 41.27 -11.81 -15.18
N ASP A 607 41.20 -11.11 -14.04
CA ASP A 607 42.34 -10.40 -13.45
C ASP A 607 43.39 -11.38 -12.87
N TYR A 608 42.96 -12.49 -12.29
CA TYR A 608 43.83 -13.56 -11.77
C TYR A 608 44.61 -14.29 -12.87
N VAL A 609 43.99 -14.57 -14.02
CA VAL A 609 44.69 -15.12 -15.20
C VAL A 609 45.78 -14.16 -15.66
N GLN A 610 45.48 -12.86 -15.78
CA GLN A 610 46.47 -11.84 -16.14
C GLN A 610 47.61 -11.73 -15.11
N PHE A 611 47.30 -11.84 -13.81
CA PHE A 611 48.29 -11.90 -12.73
C PHE A 611 49.22 -13.12 -12.88
N MET A 612 48.67 -14.31 -13.11
CA MET A 612 49.45 -15.54 -13.31
C MET A 612 50.34 -15.50 -14.56
N ASP A 613 49.82 -15.00 -15.69
CA ASP A 613 50.58 -14.81 -16.93
C ASP A 613 51.78 -13.86 -16.72
N SER A 614 51.57 -12.75 -16.01
CA SER A 614 52.63 -11.78 -15.68
C SER A 614 53.73 -12.34 -14.76
N HIS A 615 53.39 -13.31 -13.91
CA HIS A 615 54.32 -14.03 -13.04
C HIS A 615 54.87 -15.33 -13.67
N HIS A 616 54.49 -15.62 -14.92
CA HIS A 616 54.89 -16.80 -15.69
C HIS A 616 54.60 -18.14 -14.97
N GLN A 617 53.49 -18.20 -14.23
CA GLN A 617 53.00 -19.40 -13.55
C GLN A 617 52.14 -20.26 -14.49
N ASP A 618 52.16 -21.58 -14.33
CA ASP A 618 51.23 -22.45 -15.07
C ASP A 618 49.83 -22.43 -14.43
N ILE A 619 48.87 -21.81 -15.13
CA ILE A 619 47.47 -21.70 -14.72
C ILE A 619 46.77 -23.07 -14.76
N ASN A 620 47.24 -24.02 -15.56
CA ASN A 620 46.55 -25.29 -15.80
C ASN A 620 46.83 -26.36 -14.72
N ASN A 621 47.72 -26.05 -13.77
CA ASN A 621 48.09 -26.92 -12.66
C ASN A 621 47.34 -26.50 -11.37
N LYS A 622 46.42 -27.34 -10.86
CA LYS A 622 45.63 -27.10 -9.63
C LYS A 622 46.49 -26.57 -8.47
N ASN A 623 47.67 -27.15 -8.24
CA ASN A 623 48.53 -26.78 -7.12
C ASN A 623 49.15 -25.38 -7.30
N SER A 624 49.58 -25.04 -8.52
CA SER A 624 50.06 -23.69 -8.85
C SER A 624 48.92 -22.66 -8.82
N PHE A 625 47.71 -23.05 -9.21
CA PHE A 625 46.53 -22.19 -9.15
C PHE A 625 46.21 -21.84 -7.68
N ILE A 626 45.84 -22.83 -6.86
CA ILE A 626 45.39 -22.61 -5.48
C ILE A 626 46.46 -21.91 -4.62
N HIS A 627 47.75 -22.28 -4.75
CA HIS A 627 48.83 -21.67 -3.96
C HIS A 627 49.06 -20.18 -4.26
N ASN A 628 48.74 -19.69 -5.46
CA ASN A 628 48.94 -18.29 -5.82
C ASN A 628 47.74 -17.37 -5.48
N ILE A 629 46.59 -17.92 -5.08
CA ILE A 629 45.41 -17.10 -4.74
C ILE A 629 45.67 -16.17 -3.53
N PRO A 630 46.28 -16.60 -2.41
CA PRO A 630 46.55 -15.69 -1.29
C PRO A 630 47.50 -14.53 -1.62
N SER A 631 48.39 -14.71 -2.61
CA SER A 631 49.22 -13.61 -3.13
C SER A 631 48.41 -12.64 -3.98
N PHE A 632 47.54 -13.16 -4.86
CA PHE A 632 46.60 -12.33 -5.62
C PHE A 632 45.62 -11.56 -4.72
N GLU A 633 45.09 -12.17 -3.65
CA GLU A 633 44.22 -11.49 -2.69
C GLU A 633 44.95 -10.38 -1.91
N SER A 634 46.26 -10.51 -1.70
CA SER A 634 47.09 -9.46 -1.09
C SER A 634 47.28 -8.25 -2.01
N ASP A 635 47.42 -8.48 -3.31
CA ASP A 635 47.60 -7.41 -4.31
C ASP A 635 46.24 -6.80 -4.75
N PHE A 636 45.18 -7.61 -4.73
CA PHE A 636 43.81 -7.26 -5.14
C PHE A 636 42.79 -7.56 -4.02
N PRO A 637 42.86 -6.86 -2.86
CA PRO A 637 42.01 -7.15 -1.68
C PRO A 637 40.50 -6.97 -1.90
N LEU A 638 40.10 -6.42 -3.05
CA LEU A 638 38.71 -6.35 -3.48
C LEU A 638 38.09 -7.75 -3.72
N PHE A 639 38.87 -8.72 -4.18
CA PHE A 639 38.40 -10.05 -4.57
C PHE A 639 38.41 -11.09 -3.43
N MET A 640 39.02 -10.78 -2.28
CA MET A 640 39.12 -11.68 -1.10
C MET A 640 37.76 -12.17 -0.56
N TYR A 641 36.66 -11.50 -0.92
CA TYR A 641 35.29 -11.90 -0.54
C TYR A 641 34.48 -12.51 -1.70
N ASP A 642 35.10 -12.73 -2.86
CA ASP A 642 34.42 -13.20 -4.08
C ASP A 642 34.73 -14.66 -4.44
N ILE A 643 35.65 -15.27 -3.70
CA ILE A 643 36.06 -16.68 -3.79
C ILE A 643 35.82 -17.31 -2.42
N ASN A 644 35.20 -18.49 -2.35
CA ASN A 644 35.17 -19.29 -1.13
C ASN A 644 35.98 -20.58 -1.35
N ILE A 645 37.09 -20.70 -0.61
CA ILE A 645 38.00 -21.84 -0.67
C ILE A 645 37.85 -22.65 0.63
N THR A 646 37.69 -23.96 0.51
CA THR A 646 37.71 -24.90 1.63
C THR A 646 38.47 -26.15 1.21
N SER A 647 39.46 -26.58 2.00
CA SER A 647 40.24 -27.81 1.74
C SER A 647 40.84 -27.88 0.33
N ASP A 648 41.43 -26.78 -0.13
CA ASP A 648 42.06 -26.60 -1.45
C ASP A 648 41.12 -26.76 -2.66
N GLU A 649 39.81 -26.58 -2.44
CA GLU A 649 38.78 -26.55 -3.49
C GLU A 649 37.95 -25.26 -3.39
N ILE A 650 37.62 -24.66 -4.54
CA ILE A 650 36.80 -23.45 -4.64
C ILE A 650 35.34 -23.88 -4.69
N ILE A 651 34.63 -23.79 -3.56
CA ILE A 651 33.23 -24.25 -3.42
C ILE A 651 32.29 -23.39 -4.26
N CYS A 652 32.50 -22.08 -4.26
CA CYS A 652 31.73 -21.12 -5.05
C CYS A 652 32.58 -19.87 -5.31
N SER A 653 32.26 -19.14 -6.38
CA SER A 653 32.79 -17.79 -6.61
C SER A 653 31.75 -16.89 -7.27
N ARG A 654 32.02 -15.59 -7.39
CA ARG A 654 31.10 -14.63 -8.03
C ARG A 654 31.79 -13.64 -8.96
N ALA A 655 31.06 -13.22 -9.98
CA ALA A 655 31.32 -12.10 -10.87
C ALA A 655 30.26 -11.00 -10.65
N PHE A 656 30.54 -9.78 -11.09
CA PHE A 656 29.61 -8.65 -11.05
C PHE A 656 29.38 -8.07 -12.45
N ILE A 657 28.12 -7.99 -12.86
CA ILE A 657 27.70 -7.38 -14.13
C ILE A 657 26.94 -6.09 -13.86
N GLN A 658 27.33 -5.00 -14.53
CA GLN A 658 26.65 -3.71 -14.45
C GLN A 658 25.42 -3.71 -15.36
N THR A 659 24.25 -3.37 -14.82
CA THR A 659 23.02 -3.26 -15.62
C THR A 659 22.78 -1.84 -16.15
N MET A 660 22.08 -1.72 -17.28
CA MET A 660 21.82 -0.44 -17.99
C MET A 660 20.35 -0.32 -18.41
N GLY A 661 19.85 0.91 -18.51
CA GLY A 661 18.55 1.20 -19.15
C GLY A 661 17.29 0.70 -18.43
N ILE A 662 17.41 0.30 -17.15
CA ILE A 662 16.30 -0.30 -16.37
C ILE A 662 15.58 0.72 -15.47
N SER A 663 15.20 1.88 -16.00
CA SER A 663 14.38 2.87 -15.28
C SER A 663 12.96 2.34 -14.98
N SER A 664 12.23 1.92 -16.01
CA SER A 664 10.86 1.41 -15.89
C SER A 664 10.74 0.09 -15.11
N SER A 665 9.64 -0.10 -14.37
CA SER A 665 9.24 -1.37 -13.74
C SER A 665 9.20 -2.53 -14.75
N THR A 666 8.76 -2.26 -15.98
CA THR A 666 8.74 -3.25 -17.08
C THR A 666 10.16 -3.69 -17.45
N ASN A 667 11.11 -2.75 -17.58
CA ASN A 667 12.50 -3.08 -17.90
C ASN A 667 13.17 -3.85 -16.75
N LYS A 668 12.91 -3.44 -15.50
CA LYS A 668 13.36 -4.17 -14.29
C LYS A 668 12.84 -5.62 -14.26
N LYS A 669 11.57 -5.84 -14.62
CA LYS A 669 10.92 -7.16 -14.73
C LYS A 669 11.49 -8.01 -15.89
N LEU A 670 11.76 -7.40 -17.04
CA LEU A 670 12.32 -8.09 -18.22
C LEU A 670 13.78 -8.50 -18.02
N MET A 671 14.62 -7.58 -17.53
CA MET A 671 16.02 -7.86 -17.17
C MET A 671 16.12 -9.02 -16.17
N LEU A 672 15.33 -9.01 -15.10
CA LEU A 672 15.33 -10.07 -14.08
C LEU A 672 14.96 -11.43 -14.66
N ARG A 673 14.02 -11.49 -15.61
CA ARG A 673 13.68 -12.74 -16.31
C ARG A 673 14.84 -13.18 -17.20
N GLN A 674 15.28 -12.32 -18.12
CA GLN A 674 16.38 -12.65 -19.04
C GLN A 674 17.65 -13.12 -18.30
N PHE A 675 17.99 -12.50 -17.18
CA PHE A 675 19.17 -12.90 -16.39
C PHE A 675 18.99 -14.26 -15.69
N ARG A 676 17.77 -14.63 -15.26
CA ARG A 676 17.49 -15.98 -14.75
C ARG A 676 17.43 -17.02 -15.88
N ASP A 677 16.79 -16.68 -17.01
CA ASP A 677 16.70 -17.53 -18.20
C ASP A 677 18.09 -17.85 -18.78
N LEU A 678 19.02 -16.87 -18.78
CA LEU A 678 20.42 -17.07 -19.17
C LEU A 678 21.21 -17.91 -18.16
N ALA A 679 20.93 -17.79 -16.86
CA ALA A 679 21.56 -18.61 -15.82
C ALA A 679 21.14 -20.08 -15.93
N GLU A 680 19.85 -20.36 -16.13
CA GLU A 680 19.31 -21.72 -16.31
C GLU A 680 19.75 -22.37 -17.63
N LYS A 681 20.05 -21.56 -18.67
CA LYS A 681 20.57 -22.02 -19.97
C LYS A 681 22.06 -22.42 -19.94
N CYS A 682 22.85 -21.99 -18.95
CA CYS A 682 24.28 -22.27 -18.90
C CYS A 682 24.57 -23.75 -18.56
N GLU A 683 25.64 -24.32 -19.12
CA GLU A 683 26.10 -25.68 -18.75
C GLU A 683 26.69 -25.75 -17.33
N ILE A 684 27.10 -24.62 -16.77
CA ILE A 684 27.59 -24.47 -15.40
C ILE A 684 26.43 -23.93 -14.56
N PRO A 685 26.14 -24.47 -13.36
CA PRO A 685 25.06 -23.99 -12.52
C PRO A 685 25.37 -22.59 -11.99
N LEU A 686 24.69 -21.60 -12.59
CA LEU A 686 24.78 -20.19 -12.24
C LEU A 686 23.54 -19.72 -11.49
N MET A 687 23.73 -18.77 -10.59
CA MET A 687 22.67 -18.05 -9.88
C MET A 687 22.90 -16.55 -10.03
N VAL A 688 21.86 -15.80 -10.39
CA VAL A 688 21.90 -14.32 -10.42
C VAL A 688 21.28 -13.75 -9.15
N TYR A 689 21.92 -12.75 -8.54
CA TYR A 689 21.40 -12.10 -7.33
C TYR A 689 21.75 -10.60 -7.25
N ASN A 690 20.81 -9.81 -6.76
CA ASN A 690 21.06 -8.49 -6.18
C ASN A 690 19.98 -8.21 -5.12
N GLN A 691 20.28 -7.41 -4.09
CA GLN A 691 19.30 -7.02 -3.06
C GLN A 691 18.00 -6.42 -3.65
N ALA A 692 18.07 -5.68 -4.76
CA ALA A 692 16.93 -5.11 -5.45
C ALA A 692 15.97 -6.18 -6.05
N PHE A 693 16.46 -7.41 -6.30
CA PHE A 693 15.64 -8.48 -6.89
C PHE A 693 14.50 -8.92 -5.95
N ILE A 694 14.67 -8.75 -4.64
CA ILE A 694 13.62 -9.01 -3.64
C ILE A 694 12.41 -8.10 -3.87
N TYR A 695 12.64 -6.85 -4.29
CA TYR A 695 11.58 -5.93 -4.71
C TYR A 695 11.14 -6.18 -6.16
N PHE A 696 12.03 -6.56 -7.08
CA PHE A 696 11.65 -6.79 -8.48
C PHE A 696 10.81 -8.07 -8.68
N ASP A 697 10.98 -9.09 -7.85
CA ASP A 697 10.14 -10.31 -7.81
C ASP A 697 8.64 -9.99 -7.65
N GLN A 698 8.29 -8.84 -7.05
CA GLN A 698 6.88 -8.40 -6.93
C GLN A 698 6.22 -8.24 -8.31
N TYR A 699 6.94 -7.72 -9.32
CA TYR A 699 6.41 -7.47 -10.65
C TYR A 699 6.16 -8.76 -11.44
N ALA A 700 6.78 -9.87 -11.06
CA ALA A 700 6.41 -11.19 -11.55
C ALA A 700 5.15 -11.71 -10.85
N ALA A 701 5.09 -11.59 -9.52
CA ALA A 701 4.02 -12.18 -8.70
C ALA A 701 2.66 -11.46 -8.78
N ILE A 702 2.62 -10.13 -8.98
CA ILE A 702 1.39 -9.33 -8.92
C ILE A 702 0.32 -9.82 -9.90
N LEU A 703 0.68 -10.06 -11.17
CA LEU A 703 -0.28 -10.42 -12.21
C LEU A 703 -0.94 -11.77 -11.95
N GLU A 704 -0.12 -12.79 -11.62
CA GLU A 704 -0.59 -14.15 -11.35
C GLU A 704 -1.51 -14.18 -10.11
N ASN A 705 -1.07 -13.60 -8.99
CA ASN A 705 -1.88 -13.47 -7.77
C ASN A 705 -3.20 -12.74 -8.07
N THR A 706 -3.18 -11.68 -8.88
CA THR A 706 -4.38 -10.89 -9.19
C THR A 706 -5.39 -11.72 -9.99
N ILE A 707 -4.93 -12.52 -10.98
CA ILE A 707 -5.80 -13.39 -11.77
C ILE A 707 -6.36 -14.51 -10.88
N GLN A 708 -5.51 -15.22 -10.13
CA GLN A 708 -5.94 -16.32 -9.26
C GLN A 708 -6.96 -15.86 -8.21
N ASN A 709 -6.69 -14.76 -7.50
CA ASN A 709 -7.61 -14.23 -6.49
C ASN A 709 -8.95 -13.77 -7.08
N LYS A 710 -8.95 -13.13 -8.26
CA LYS A 710 -10.20 -12.73 -8.94
C LYS A 710 -11.03 -13.95 -9.39
N VAL A 711 -10.40 -14.96 -9.99
CA VAL A 711 -11.08 -16.19 -10.44
C VAL A 711 -11.67 -16.95 -9.24
N VAL A 712 -10.89 -17.12 -8.15
CA VAL A 712 -11.38 -17.79 -6.93
C VAL A 712 -12.50 -16.99 -6.26
N GLY A 713 -12.41 -15.66 -6.22
CA GLY A 713 -13.46 -14.79 -5.68
C GLY A 713 -14.78 -14.89 -6.46
N VAL A 714 -14.72 -14.80 -7.79
CA VAL A 714 -15.90 -14.95 -8.67
C VAL A 714 -16.52 -16.33 -8.54
N MET A 715 -15.71 -17.41 -8.55
CA MET A 715 -16.21 -18.78 -8.36
C MET A 715 -16.89 -18.98 -7.00
N ARG A 716 -16.36 -18.40 -5.92
CA ARG A 716 -16.97 -18.50 -4.58
C ARG A 716 -18.26 -17.70 -4.45
N MET A 717 -18.37 -16.53 -5.10
CA MET A 717 -19.64 -15.78 -5.14
C MET A 717 -20.68 -16.52 -5.98
N ALA A 718 -20.34 -16.95 -7.20
CA ALA A 718 -21.27 -17.72 -8.06
C ALA A 718 -21.78 -19.01 -7.39
N VAL A 719 -20.92 -19.74 -6.66
CA VAL A 719 -21.33 -20.93 -5.89
C VAL A 719 -22.21 -20.56 -4.68
N LYS A 720 -22.00 -19.41 -4.04
CA LYS A 720 -22.88 -18.94 -2.97
C LYS A 720 -24.26 -18.54 -3.50
N ASP A 721 -24.30 -17.77 -4.58
CA ASP A 721 -25.54 -17.26 -5.13
C ASP A 721 -26.40 -18.41 -5.67
N PHE A 722 -25.77 -19.41 -6.32
CA PHE A 722 -26.38 -20.70 -6.71
C PHE A 722 -26.80 -21.61 -5.53
N MET A 723 -26.43 -21.29 -4.28
CA MET A 723 -26.95 -21.93 -3.06
C MET A 723 -27.95 -21.03 -2.30
N SER A 724 -28.26 -19.85 -2.84
CA SER A 724 -29.24 -18.91 -2.30
C SER A 724 -30.49 -18.77 -3.17
N GLU A 725 -30.39 -19.12 -4.45
CA GLU A 725 -31.50 -19.49 -5.35
C GLU A 725 -31.92 -20.96 -5.18
#